data_AF-A0A8C1SR32-F1
#
_entry.id   AF-A0A8C1SR32-F1
#
_cell.length_a   1.000
_cell.length_b   1.000
_cell.length_c   1.000
_cell.angle_alpha   90.00
_cell.angle_beta   90.00
_cell.angle_gamma   90.00
#
_symmetry.space_group_name_H-M   'P 1'
#
loop_
_entity.id
_entity.type
_entity.pdbx_description
1 polymer ?
#
loop_
_entity_poly.entity_id
_entity_poly.type
_entity_poly.pdbx_seq_one_letter_code
_entity_poly.pdbx_strand_id
1 'polypeptide(L)'
;MLARLCALRACKEPALQGSVRLMQTQSSRKSRAVRDTLRHVKMKESRRQGELHGPSTVYVQVLGAGSRDNGASLYVFSEYNRYLFNCGEGTQRLMQEHKIKIARLDNIFLTRMSWETVGGLSGMILTLKDTGVPQCVLSGPPQLEKYLQAIRVFSGQLEDIKLAVRPYTEPQYKDETMTVSQVPLFCEKPLHLNCTLREEEAELIIFFFFLSTEGKEKITRDWSLVVAYVCKLHSKKGNFMALKAKEMGLPVGTAAIGPIIEALKAGKTVTHDGKEIRPEELCTPADPGPVFIVVDCPSEDFIQPLCTNHVFQRYQTGGSEDSAALVVHMTPESVLDTDEYKSWMERFPSSTEHLVMNEQTFTPHNTRSHKLQTQLNLIHPEIFPPLRLYKTKEPAASLHVPNVRAECLMKFQLRPKLEWQRSVQLVSDVYHVFNLLFIFCAAKGEKFPEIVFLGTGSSLPMKIRNVSGTLVNISSSQSLLLDCGEGTFGQLCRHYGNDVDEVLSRLSTIFVSHLHADHHTGLIHLLLERQRALNSLGKAFSPVYLIAPVQIMTWLNQYHDHCQQILSQIKYERKITLYLYLFLFLLTHQSGWQLVFSGDTMPCDAVVNMGKNATLLIHEATLEDGMEEEACEKRHSTTSQAIGIGMKMNAEFIVLNHFSQRYAKIPLFSDDFNGKVGISFDHMRVRILSNNRKLTTNSSYLS
;
A
#
# COMPACT_ATOMS: atom_id res chain seq x y z
N MET A 1 -2.55 31.33 -17.32
CA MET A 1 -1.16 31.51 -16.81
C MET A 1 -0.62 30.34 -15.95
N LEU A 2 -1.40 29.73 -15.03
CA LEU A 2 -0.97 28.57 -14.21
C LEU A 2 -0.48 27.35 -15.03
N ALA A 3 -1.18 26.99 -16.11
CA ALA A 3 -0.76 25.92 -17.01
C ALA A 3 0.55 26.27 -17.77
N ARG A 4 0.79 27.55 -18.07
CA ARG A 4 2.02 28.05 -18.71
C ARG A 4 3.20 28.14 -17.74
N LEU A 5 2.99 28.55 -16.48
CA LEU A 5 4.06 28.67 -15.47
C LEU A 5 4.57 27.31 -15.00
N CYS A 6 3.69 26.29 -14.89
CA CYS A 6 4.11 24.91 -14.64
C CYS A 6 4.86 24.30 -15.84
N ALA A 7 4.47 24.62 -17.08
CA ALA A 7 5.18 24.17 -18.29
C ALA A 7 6.55 24.85 -18.47
N LEU A 8 6.67 26.15 -18.15
CA LEU A 8 7.89 26.94 -18.38
C LEU A 8 9.01 26.67 -17.36
N ARG A 9 8.72 26.16 -16.15
CA ARG A 9 9.76 25.74 -15.18
C ARG A 9 10.17 24.28 -15.31
N ALA A 10 9.35 23.42 -15.93
CA ALA A 10 9.73 22.05 -16.25
C ALA A 10 10.63 21.93 -17.50
N CYS A 11 10.76 23.00 -18.30
CA CYS A 11 11.49 23.00 -19.57
C CYS A 11 12.93 23.56 -19.52
N LYS A 12 13.56 23.64 -18.34
CA LYS A 12 14.99 24.01 -18.22
C LYS A 12 15.86 22.88 -17.67
N GLU A 13 15.75 21.70 -18.27
CA GLU A 13 16.89 20.79 -18.43
C GLU A 13 17.22 20.77 -19.93
N PRO A 14 18.49 20.83 -20.35
CA PRO A 14 18.84 20.94 -21.75
C PRO A 14 18.33 19.71 -22.51
N ALA A 15 17.49 19.97 -23.51
CA ALA A 15 17.05 19.00 -24.48
C ALA A 15 18.27 18.45 -25.24
N LEU A 16 18.70 17.24 -24.87
CA LEU A 16 19.42 16.38 -25.80
C LEU A 16 18.45 16.08 -26.96
N GLN A 17 18.73 16.67 -28.12
CA GLN A 17 18.08 16.36 -29.39
C GLN A 17 18.19 14.86 -29.67
N GLY A 18 17.12 14.14 -29.33
CA GLY A 18 16.90 12.75 -29.70
C GLY A 18 15.59 12.68 -30.48
N SER A 19 15.72 12.45 -31.78
CA SER A 19 14.64 12.23 -32.74
C SER A 19 13.55 11.26 -32.22
N VAL A 20 12.30 11.65 -32.52
CA VAL A 20 11.03 10.89 -32.48
C VAL A 20 11.20 9.36 -32.38
N ARG A 21 11.02 8.81 -31.17
CA ARG A 21 10.81 7.36 -30.93
C ARG A 21 10.12 7.10 -29.57
N LEU A 22 8.90 7.61 -29.39
CA LEU A 22 8.16 7.49 -28.11
C LEU A 22 7.04 6.43 -28.07
N MET A 23 6.73 5.76 -29.19
CA MET A 23 5.82 4.60 -29.19
C MET A 23 6.52 3.25 -28.90
N GLN A 24 7.86 3.19 -28.85
CA GLN A 24 8.60 1.93 -28.65
C GLN A 24 9.14 1.71 -27.23
N THR A 25 9.11 2.70 -26.32
CA THR A 25 9.84 2.64 -25.04
C THR A 25 9.10 1.91 -23.91
N GLN A 26 7.76 1.92 -23.87
CA GLN A 26 7.00 1.15 -22.87
C GLN A 26 6.75 -0.31 -23.30
N SER A 27 6.47 -0.56 -24.58
CA SER A 27 6.45 -1.91 -25.15
C SER A 27 7.81 -2.61 -24.96
N SER A 28 8.93 -1.91 -25.21
CA SER A 28 10.26 -2.47 -24.96
C SER A 28 10.56 -2.69 -23.47
N ARG A 29 10.13 -1.81 -22.56
CA ARG A 29 10.28 -2.01 -21.11
C ARG A 29 9.43 -3.16 -20.56
N LYS A 30 8.16 -3.27 -20.97
CA LYS A 30 7.30 -4.43 -20.66
C LYS A 30 7.90 -5.72 -21.23
N SER A 31 8.32 -5.71 -22.50
CA SER A 31 8.98 -6.87 -23.12
C SER A 31 10.27 -7.26 -22.41
N ARG A 32 11.04 -6.29 -21.89
CA ARG A 32 12.27 -6.54 -21.13
C ARG A 32 11.99 -7.12 -19.75
N ALA A 33 11.02 -6.58 -19.00
CA ALA A 33 10.63 -7.11 -17.70
C ALA A 33 10.10 -8.55 -17.84
N VAL A 34 9.24 -8.80 -18.82
CA VAL A 34 8.74 -10.15 -19.15
C VAL A 34 9.88 -11.08 -19.54
N ARG A 35 10.81 -10.66 -20.41
CA ARG A 35 12.01 -11.44 -20.78
C ARG A 35 12.91 -11.74 -19.59
N ASP A 36 13.14 -10.77 -18.70
CA ASP A 36 13.97 -10.93 -17.51
C ASP A 36 13.33 -11.88 -16.48
N THR A 37 11.99 -11.88 -16.38
CA THR A 37 11.22 -12.83 -15.57
C THR A 37 11.27 -14.24 -16.17
N LEU A 38 11.02 -14.39 -17.47
CA LEU A 38 11.09 -15.69 -18.16
C LEU A 38 12.50 -16.31 -18.12
N ARG A 39 13.54 -15.49 -18.30
CA ARG A 39 14.95 -15.93 -18.11
C ARG A 39 15.19 -16.43 -16.70
N HIS A 40 14.65 -15.74 -15.70
CA HIS A 40 14.78 -16.16 -14.32
C HIS A 40 14.09 -17.49 -14.05
N VAL A 41 12.86 -17.70 -14.54
CA VAL A 41 12.14 -18.99 -14.42
C VAL A 41 12.99 -20.12 -15.01
N LYS A 42 13.52 -19.95 -16.23
CA LYS A 42 14.42 -20.94 -16.86
C LYS A 42 15.70 -21.20 -16.05
N MET A 43 16.29 -20.15 -15.48
CA MET A 43 17.46 -20.31 -14.60
C MET A 43 17.11 -21.04 -13.30
N LYS A 44 15.95 -20.75 -12.71
CA LYS A 44 15.41 -21.41 -11.50
C LYS A 44 15.22 -22.91 -11.74
N GLU A 45 14.62 -23.27 -12.87
CA GLU A 45 14.45 -24.67 -13.31
C GLU A 45 15.79 -25.38 -13.51
N SER A 46 16.79 -24.73 -14.12
CA SER A 46 18.13 -25.33 -14.30
C SER A 46 18.88 -25.55 -12.98
N ARG A 47 18.62 -24.71 -11.96
CA ARG A 47 19.31 -24.75 -10.66
C ARG A 47 18.69 -25.74 -9.68
N ARG A 48 17.43 -26.12 -9.87
CA ARG A 48 16.78 -27.19 -9.09
C ARG A 48 17.47 -28.55 -9.22
N GLN A 49 18.35 -28.73 -10.23
CA GLN A 49 19.09 -29.97 -10.48
C GLN A 49 20.51 -30.00 -9.85
N GLY A 50 20.92 -28.98 -9.07
CA GLY A 50 22.24 -28.92 -8.40
C GLY A 50 22.18 -28.58 -6.90
N GLU A 51 23.32 -28.68 -6.20
CA GLU A 51 23.44 -28.26 -4.79
C GLU A 51 23.23 -26.73 -4.65
N LEU A 52 22.35 -26.32 -3.73
CA LEU A 52 22.03 -24.91 -3.47
C LEU A 52 23.21 -24.19 -2.82
N HIS A 53 23.80 -23.23 -3.52
CA HIS A 53 24.78 -22.29 -2.97
C HIS A 53 24.05 -21.03 -2.47
N GLY A 54 24.26 -20.68 -1.20
CA GLY A 54 23.64 -19.51 -0.59
C GLY A 54 23.95 -18.19 -1.33
N PRO A 55 23.06 -17.19 -1.23
CA PRO A 55 23.22 -15.89 -1.87
C PRO A 55 24.39 -15.10 -1.28
N SER A 56 25.08 -14.31 -2.11
CA SER A 56 26.18 -13.43 -1.68
C SER A 56 25.70 -12.11 -1.11
N THR A 57 24.50 -11.65 -1.50
CA THR A 57 23.89 -10.42 -1.00
C THR A 57 22.44 -10.66 -0.64
N VAL A 58 22.05 -10.29 0.57
CA VAL A 58 20.66 -10.31 1.03
C VAL A 58 20.38 -9.08 1.86
N TYR A 59 19.24 -8.43 1.60
CA TYR A 59 18.78 -7.25 2.31
C TYR A 59 17.36 -7.46 2.81
N VAL A 60 17.09 -7.01 4.03
CA VAL A 60 15.75 -6.79 4.59
C VAL A 60 15.49 -5.29 4.52
N GLN A 61 14.52 -4.86 3.71
CA GLN A 61 14.21 -3.46 3.50
C GLN A 61 12.82 -3.11 4.04
N VAL A 62 12.72 -2.04 4.82
CA VAL A 62 11.44 -1.45 5.21
C VAL A 62 10.81 -0.77 4.01
N LEU A 63 9.59 -1.16 3.65
CA LEU A 63 8.75 -0.41 2.70
C LEU A 63 7.82 0.50 3.48
N GLY A 64 6.89 -0.09 4.22
CA GLY A 64 6.02 0.63 5.14
C GLY A 64 6.48 0.49 6.58
N ALA A 65 6.64 1.60 7.29
CA ALA A 65 7.14 1.60 8.67
C ALA A 65 6.07 1.21 9.72
N GLY A 66 4.80 1.14 9.32
CA GLY A 66 3.67 0.92 10.24
C GLY A 66 3.06 2.22 10.78
N SER A 67 3.25 3.35 10.10
CA SER A 67 2.60 4.60 10.46
C SER A 67 1.09 4.51 10.27
N ARG A 68 0.35 5.40 10.93
CA ARG A 68 -1.12 5.40 10.89
C ARG A 68 -1.69 5.43 9.47
N ASP A 69 -1.05 6.15 8.56
CA ASP A 69 -1.45 6.30 7.15
C ASP A 69 -0.85 5.26 6.19
N ASN A 70 -0.02 4.34 6.68
CA ASN A 70 0.63 3.31 5.88
C ASN A 70 1.12 2.10 6.72
N GLY A 71 0.52 0.93 6.48
CA GLY A 71 0.80 -0.30 7.22
C GLY A 71 2.24 -0.81 7.15
N ALA A 72 2.61 -1.68 8.09
CA ALA A 72 3.95 -2.27 8.16
C ALA A 72 4.16 -3.29 7.02
N SER A 73 5.23 -3.10 6.24
CA SER A 73 5.60 -4.04 5.17
C SER A 73 7.12 -4.10 4.96
N LEU A 74 7.62 -5.33 4.75
CA LEU A 74 9.04 -5.60 4.53
C LEU A 74 9.28 -6.22 3.16
N TYR A 75 10.31 -5.75 2.50
CA TYR A 75 10.77 -6.27 1.23
C TYR A 75 12.15 -6.91 1.39
N VAL A 76 12.21 -8.23 1.21
CA VAL A 76 13.47 -8.98 1.30
C VAL A 76 13.91 -9.34 -0.10
N PHE A 77 15.17 -9.09 -0.43
CA PHE A 77 15.66 -9.40 -1.78
C PHE A 77 17.12 -9.86 -1.79
N SER A 78 17.40 -10.74 -2.73
CA SER A 78 18.73 -11.22 -3.07
C SER A 78 19.00 -11.07 -4.57
N GLU A 79 20.13 -11.60 -5.02
CA GLU A 79 20.44 -11.79 -6.44
C GLU A 79 19.49 -12.81 -7.13
N TYR A 80 18.88 -13.69 -6.34
CA TYR A 80 18.02 -14.78 -6.82
C TYR A 80 16.54 -14.44 -6.68
N ASN A 81 16.07 -14.15 -5.47
CA ASN A 81 14.64 -14.11 -5.13
C ASN A 81 14.24 -12.78 -4.49
N ARG A 82 12.93 -12.51 -4.48
CA ARG A 82 12.31 -11.34 -3.85
C ARG A 82 11.07 -11.77 -3.09
N TYR A 83 10.89 -11.19 -1.91
CA TYR A 83 9.82 -11.53 -0.98
C TYR A 83 9.19 -10.26 -0.44
N LEU A 84 7.90 -10.34 -0.12
CA LEU A 84 7.17 -9.29 0.56
C LEU A 84 6.53 -9.90 1.82
N PHE A 85 6.75 -9.29 2.97
CA PHE A 85 6.02 -9.60 4.20
C PHE A 85 5.03 -8.47 4.45
N ASN A 86 3.75 -8.83 4.51
CA ASN A 86 2.58 -7.95 4.54
C ASN A 86 2.48 -7.00 3.34
N CYS A 87 1.24 -6.73 2.93
CA CYS A 87 0.90 -5.87 1.81
C CYS A 87 -0.33 -5.01 2.17
N GLY A 88 -0.17 -4.14 3.17
CA GLY A 88 -1.18 -3.14 3.52
C GLY A 88 -1.35 -2.07 2.42
N GLU A 89 -2.38 -1.24 2.56
CA GLU A 89 -2.64 -0.12 1.65
C GLU A 89 -1.39 0.76 1.47
N GLY A 90 -1.18 1.26 0.25
CA GLY A 90 -0.07 2.15 -0.07
C GLY A 90 1.24 1.43 -0.39
N THR A 91 1.38 0.14 -0.08
CA THR A 91 2.62 -0.64 -0.35
C THR A 91 3.03 -0.57 -1.83
N GLN A 92 2.08 -0.76 -2.75
CA GLN A 92 2.33 -0.60 -4.20
C GLN A 92 2.83 0.81 -4.55
N ARG A 93 2.17 1.85 -4.00
CA ARG A 93 2.49 3.26 -4.27
C ARG A 93 3.92 3.59 -3.82
N LEU A 94 4.32 3.10 -2.65
CA LEU A 94 5.69 3.26 -2.12
C LEU A 94 6.73 2.58 -3.01
N MET A 95 6.46 1.33 -3.44
CA MET A 95 7.35 0.63 -4.35
C MET A 95 7.55 1.39 -5.66
N GLN A 96 6.46 1.91 -6.24
CA GLN A 96 6.55 2.72 -7.45
C GLN A 96 7.31 4.03 -7.22
N GLU A 97 7.01 4.76 -6.15
CA GLU A 97 7.64 6.02 -5.79
C GLU A 97 9.16 5.90 -5.77
N HIS A 98 9.66 4.89 -5.06
CA HIS A 98 11.08 4.64 -4.82
C HIS A 98 11.72 3.72 -5.86
N LYS A 99 10.99 3.36 -6.92
CA LYS A 99 11.47 2.52 -8.03
C LYS A 99 11.96 1.15 -7.54
N ILE A 100 11.31 0.59 -6.52
CA ILE A 100 11.57 -0.76 -6.03
C ILE A 100 11.17 -1.75 -7.13
N LYS A 101 12.06 -2.70 -7.43
CA LYS A 101 11.85 -3.68 -8.50
C LYS A 101 10.84 -4.73 -8.04
N ILE A 102 9.73 -4.86 -8.76
CA ILE A 102 8.68 -5.85 -8.48
C ILE A 102 8.85 -7.15 -9.30
N ALA A 103 9.57 -7.09 -10.43
CA ALA A 103 9.85 -8.29 -11.22
C ALA A 103 10.44 -9.40 -10.32
N ARG A 104 10.03 -10.66 -10.46
CA ARG A 104 10.44 -11.80 -9.59
C ARG A 104 9.96 -11.74 -8.13
N LEU A 105 9.05 -10.84 -7.76
CA LEU A 105 8.33 -10.97 -6.50
C LEU A 105 7.31 -12.09 -6.66
N ASP A 106 7.72 -13.32 -6.37
CA ASP A 106 6.92 -14.54 -6.54
C ASP A 106 6.46 -15.15 -5.22
N ASN A 107 6.76 -14.51 -4.08
CA ASN A 107 6.37 -14.93 -2.74
C ASN A 107 5.93 -13.75 -1.87
N ILE A 108 4.73 -13.84 -1.31
CA ILE A 108 4.17 -12.89 -0.33
C ILE A 108 3.79 -13.67 0.94
N PHE A 109 4.24 -13.20 2.10
CA PHE A 109 3.97 -13.78 3.41
C PHE A 109 3.10 -12.81 4.22
N LEU A 110 1.93 -13.25 4.68
CA LEU A 110 0.98 -12.43 5.42
C LEU A 110 0.94 -12.89 6.88
N THR A 111 1.10 -11.97 7.82
CA THR A 111 1.09 -12.30 9.25
C THR A 111 -0.33 -12.51 9.78
N ARG A 112 -1.30 -11.77 9.24
CA ARG A 112 -2.71 -11.78 9.65
C ARG A 112 -3.64 -11.59 8.45
N MET A 113 -4.94 -11.79 8.66
CA MET A 113 -6.01 -11.42 7.72
C MET A 113 -6.70 -10.14 8.20
N SER A 114 -5.91 -9.08 8.36
CA SER A 114 -6.37 -7.74 8.72
C SER A 114 -6.12 -6.75 7.58
N TRP A 115 -6.88 -5.67 7.50
CA TRP A 115 -6.74 -4.69 6.43
C TRP A 115 -5.36 -4.03 6.41
N GLU A 116 -4.77 -3.81 7.58
CA GLU A 116 -3.39 -3.33 7.74
C GLU A 116 -2.35 -4.22 7.04
N THR A 117 -2.63 -5.52 6.93
CA THR A 117 -1.71 -6.52 6.39
C THR A 117 -2.04 -6.94 4.96
N VAL A 118 -3.31 -6.85 4.53
CA VAL A 118 -3.76 -7.32 3.20
C VAL A 118 -4.36 -6.24 2.29
N GLY A 119 -4.64 -5.03 2.80
CA GLY A 119 -5.44 -4.03 2.10
C GLY A 119 -4.91 -3.55 0.75
N GLY A 120 -3.59 -3.64 0.52
CA GLY A 120 -2.95 -3.30 -0.76
C GLY A 120 -2.72 -4.51 -1.68
N LEU A 121 -3.15 -5.70 -1.29
CA LEU A 121 -2.84 -6.94 -2.00
C LEU A 121 -3.51 -7.03 -3.37
N SER A 122 -4.75 -6.54 -3.52
CA SER A 122 -5.46 -6.54 -4.80
C SER A 122 -4.74 -5.70 -5.86
N GLY A 123 -4.36 -4.45 -5.52
CA GLY A 123 -3.55 -3.58 -6.37
C GLY A 123 -2.16 -4.18 -6.68
N MET A 124 -1.53 -4.80 -5.68
CA MET A 124 -0.25 -5.49 -5.87
C MET A 124 -0.37 -6.66 -6.87
N ILE A 125 -1.41 -7.49 -6.78
CA ILE A 125 -1.65 -8.60 -7.72
C ILE A 125 -1.82 -8.09 -9.15
N LEU A 126 -2.60 -7.02 -9.35
CA LEU A 126 -2.76 -6.39 -10.66
C LEU A 126 -1.42 -5.84 -11.19
N THR A 127 -0.61 -5.24 -10.31
CA THR A 127 0.73 -4.76 -10.66
C THR A 127 1.68 -5.91 -11.03
N LEU A 128 1.62 -7.04 -10.32
CA LEU A 128 2.41 -8.24 -10.60
C LEU A 128 2.03 -8.85 -11.95
N LYS A 129 0.73 -8.95 -12.23
CA LYS A 129 0.18 -9.36 -13.53
C LYS A 129 0.73 -8.46 -14.66
N ASP A 130 0.59 -7.15 -14.52
CA ASP A 130 1.04 -6.17 -15.51
C ASP A 130 2.57 -6.16 -15.72
N THR A 131 3.32 -6.54 -14.67
CA THR A 131 4.78 -6.70 -14.72
C THR A 131 5.19 -8.00 -15.44
N GLY A 132 4.26 -8.95 -15.60
CA GLY A 132 4.50 -10.26 -16.20
C GLY A 132 5.13 -11.25 -15.24
N VAL A 133 4.78 -11.19 -13.95
CA VAL A 133 5.15 -12.23 -12.97
C VAL A 133 4.22 -13.43 -13.19
N PRO A 134 4.74 -14.62 -13.57
CA PRO A 134 3.90 -15.73 -14.01
C PRO A 134 3.18 -16.43 -12.86
N GLN A 135 3.79 -16.42 -11.67
CA GLN A 135 3.23 -17.04 -10.48
C GLN A 135 3.61 -16.23 -9.24
N CYS A 136 2.66 -16.07 -8.33
CA CYS A 136 2.89 -15.57 -6.99
C CYS A 136 2.32 -16.57 -5.98
N VAL A 137 3.15 -17.00 -5.03
CA VAL A 137 2.75 -17.86 -3.91
C VAL A 137 2.48 -16.97 -2.71
N LEU A 138 1.29 -17.08 -2.14
CA LEU A 138 0.89 -16.35 -0.94
C LEU A 138 0.83 -17.33 0.22
N SER A 139 1.50 -17.01 1.32
CA SER A 139 1.50 -17.80 2.56
C SER A 139 0.89 -16.97 3.68
N GLY A 140 0.09 -17.60 4.55
CA GLY A 140 -0.55 -16.89 5.66
C GLY A 140 -1.74 -17.65 6.25
N PRO A 141 -2.60 -16.97 7.02
CA PRO A 141 -3.76 -17.58 7.66
C PRO A 141 -4.74 -18.20 6.64
N PRO A 142 -5.56 -19.19 7.05
CA PRO A 142 -6.34 -20.02 6.13
C PRO A 142 -7.42 -19.26 5.34
N GLN A 143 -7.81 -18.06 5.78
CA GLN A 143 -8.84 -17.26 5.12
C GLN A 143 -8.35 -16.55 3.86
N LEU A 144 -7.04 -16.58 3.59
CA LEU A 144 -6.41 -16.00 2.42
C LEU A 144 -7.03 -16.48 1.10
N GLU A 145 -7.33 -17.77 0.97
CA GLU A 145 -7.96 -18.31 -0.25
C GLU A 145 -9.32 -17.66 -0.51
N LYS A 146 -10.14 -17.53 0.54
CA LYS A 146 -11.46 -16.89 0.45
C LYS A 146 -11.35 -15.40 0.17
N TYR A 147 -10.36 -14.71 0.74
CA TYR A 147 -10.06 -13.33 0.39
C TYR A 147 -9.69 -13.18 -1.09
N LEU A 148 -8.83 -14.07 -1.63
CA LEU A 148 -8.46 -14.06 -3.04
C LEU A 148 -9.64 -14.33 -3.97
N GLN A 149 -10.60 -15.16 -3.55
CA GLN A 149 -11.85 -15.34 -4.28
C GLN A 149 -12.72 -14.08 -4.24
N ALA A 150 -12.80 -13.43 -3.08
CA ALA A 150 -13.60 -12.24 -2.87
C ALA A 150 -13.12 -11.03 -3.69
N ILE A 151 -11.81 -10.83 -3.81
CA ILE A 151 -11.26 -9.72 -4.63
C ILE A 151 -11.48 -9.90 -6.15
N ARG A 152 -11.82 -11.11 -6.62
CA ARG A 152 -12.12 -11.34 -8.05
C ARG A 152 -13.39 -10.62 -8.50
N VAL A 153 -14.28 -10.29 -7.57
CA VAL A 153 -15.54 -9.55 -7.85
C VAL A 153 -15.25 -8.19 -8.49
N PHE A 154 -14.11 -7.57 -8.20
CA PHE A 154 -13.74 -6.24 -8.71
C PHE A 154 -12.38 -6.16 -9.40
N SER A 155 -11.52 -7.18 -9.30
CA SER A 155 -10.19 -7.20 -9.96
C SER A 155 -10.24 -7.70 -11.41
N GLY A 156 -11.38 -8.20 -11.89
CA GLY A 156 -11.52 -8.79 -13.22
C GLY A 156 -10.77 -10.13 -13.39
N GLN A 157 -10.52 -10.52 -14.64
CA GLN A 157 -9.84 -11.79 -14.97
C GLN A 157 -8.34 -11.74 -14.63
N LEU A 158 -7.88 -12.71 -13.84
CA LEU A 158 -6.50 -12.87 -13.38
C LEU A 158 -5.75 -14.00 -14.13
N GLU A 159 -6.13 -14.30 -15.37
CA GLU A 159 -5.65 -15.47 -16.13
C GLU A 159 -4.13 -15.46 -16.42
N ASP A 160 -3.51 -14.27 -16.51
CA ASP A 160 -2.08 -14.12 -16.82
C ASP A 160 -1.15 -14.21 -15.58
N ILE A 161 -1.69 -14.52 -14.40
CA ILE A 161 -0.90 -14.74 -13.19
C ILE A 161 -1.46 -15.92 -12.39
N LYS A 162 -0.63 -16.94 -12.15
CA LYS A 162 -0.99 -18.04 -11.26
C LYS A 162 -0.85 -17.60 -9.81
N LEU A 163 -1.96 -17.49 -9.09
CA LEU A 163 -1.96 -17.29 -7.65
C LEU A 163 -2.08 -18.66 -6.97
N ALA A 164 -1.14 -18.98 -6.09
CA ALA A 164 -1.17 -20.19 -5.29
C ALA A 164 -1.15 -19.82 -3.80
N VAL A 165 -2.03 -20.44 -3.01
CA VAL A 165 -2.02 -20.27 -1.55
C VAL A 165 -1.28 -21.45 -0.93
N ARG A 166 -0.29 -21.14 -0.09
CA ARG A 166 0.34 -22.08 0.83
C ARG A 166 -0.36 -21.95 2.18
N PRO A 167 -0.99 -23.01 2.71
CA PRO A 167 -1.61 -22.95 4.02
C PRO A 167 -0.53 -22.82 5.12
N TYR A 168 -0.88 -22.19 6.24
CA TYR A 168 0.02 -22.07 7.39
C TYR A 168 0.44 -23.43 7.99
N THR A 169 -0.34 -24.49 7.72
CA THR A 169 -0.07 -25.86 8.15
C THR A 169 1.07 -26.52 7.39
N GLU A 170 1.45 -25.99 6.21
CA GLU A 170 2.69 -26.38 5.53
C GLU A 170 3.85 -25.64 6.21
N PRO A 171 4.66 -26.33 7.03
CA PRO A 171 5.51 -25.64 8.00
C PRO A 171 6.66 -24.84 7.37
N GLN A 172 7.07 -25.18 6.14
CA GLN A 172 8.25 -24.59 5.53
C GLN A 172 8.09 -24.32 4.03
N TYR A 173 8.75 -23.25 3.59
CA TYR A 173 9.05 -22.93 2.21
C TYR A 173 10.56 -22.85 2.02
N LYS A 174 11.05 -23.31 0.87
CA LYS A 174 12.48 -23.30 0.55
C LYS A 174 12.72 -22.97 -0.92
N ASP A 175 13.72 -22.13 -1.17
CA ASP A 175 14.18 -21.80 -2.52
C ASP A 175 15.71 -21.64 -2.61
N GLU A 176 16.23 -20.82 -3.51
CA GLU A 176 17.67 -20.62 -3.65
C GLU A 176 18.28 -19.74 -2.56
N THR A 177 17.50 -18.82 -1.98
CA THR A 177 17.99 -17.82 -1.03
C THR A 177 17.87 -18.32 0.41
N MET A 178 16.69 -18.83 0.80
CA MET A 178 16.39 -19.12 2.20
C MET A 178 15.34 -20.22 2.39
N THR A 179 15.28 -20.72 3.62
CA THR A 179 14.17 -21.52 4.15
C THR A 179 13.33 -20.64 5.07
N VAL A 180 12.04 -20.51 4.80
CA VAL A 180 11.07 -19.76 5.61
C VAL A 180 10.17 -20.74 6.34
N SER A 181 10.19 -20.72 7.68
CA SER A 181 9.30 -21.53 8.52
C SER A 181 8.12 -20.70 9.00
N GLN A 182 6.89 -21.23 8.86
CA GLN A 182 5.66 -20.63 9.37
C GLN A 182 5.46 -21.05 10.83
N VAL A 183 5.26 -20.08 11.72
CA VAL A 183 5.07 -20.29 13.16
C VAL A 183 3.69 -19.76 13.54
N PRO A 184 2.64 -20.59 13.54
CA PRO A 184 1.32 -20.17 13.99
C PRO A 184 1.29 -19.93 15.50
N LEU A 185 0.72 -18.80 15.90
CA LEU A 185 0.51 -18.38 17.29
C LEU A 185 -0.99 -18.28 17.52
N PHE A 186 -1.50 -19.05 18.48
CA PHE A 186 -2.92 -19.12 18.83
C PHE A 186 -3.14 -18.49 20.21
N CYS A 187 -4.04 -17.50 20.33
CA CYS A 187 -4.46 -16.97 21.62
C CYS A 187 -5.72 -17.67 22.15
N GLU A 188 -5.84 -17.82 23.47
CA GLU A 188 -6.95 -18.56 24.09
C GLU A 188 -8.24 -17.73 24.21
N LYS A 189 -8.15 -16.40 24.11
CA LYS A 189 -9.29 -15.48 24.24
C LYS A 189 -9.74 -14.98 22.87
N PRO A 190 -11.03 -15.07 22.51
CA PRO A 190 -11.56 -14.25 21.43
C PRO A 190 -11.45 -12.78 21.84
N LEU A 191 -10.97 -11.91 20.94
CA LEU A 191 -10.99 -10.46 21.12
C LEU A 191 -12.36 -10.05 21.66
N HIS A 192 -12.41 -9.59 22.91
CA HIS A 192 -13.60 -8.97 23.48
C HIS A 192 -13.86 -7.68 22.70
N LEU A 193 -14.69 -7.74 21.66
CA LEU A 193 -15.46 -6.57 21.28
C LEU A 193 -16.44 -6.32 22.42
N ASN A 194 -16.15 -5.32 23.25
CA ASN A 194 -17.13 -4.69 24.14
C ASN A 194 -18.23 -4.02 23.28
N CYS A 195 -19.07 -4.82 22.65
CA CYS A 195 -20.29 -4.37 21.99
C CYS A 195 -21.45 -5.13 22.63
N THR A 196 -22.06 -4.51 23.63
CA THR A 196 -23.38 -4.87 24.15
C THR A 196 -24.42 -4.60 23.07
N LEU A 197 -24.59 -5.55 22.14
CA LEU A 197 -25.75 -5.57 21.25
C LEU A 197 -26.97 -6.02 22.06
N ARG A 198 -28.05 -5.26 21.99
CA ARG A 198 -29.35 -5.61 22.58
C ARG A 198 -29.95 -6.77 21.78
N GLU A 199 -30.60 -7.73 22.46
CA GLU A 199 -31.18 -8.95 21.87
C GLU A 199 -32.13 -8.66 20.68
N GLU A 200 -32.75 -7.48 20.64
CA GLU A 200 -33.65 -7.05 19.57
C GLU A 200 -32.94 -6.76 18.22
N GLU A 201 -31.63 -6.48 18.21
CA GLU A 201 -30.85 -6.27 16.97
C GLU A 201 -30.38 -7.59 16.33
N ALA A 202 -30.37 -8.68 17.10
CA ALA A 202 -30.01 -10.01 16.61
C ALA A 202 -31.09 -10.59 15.67
N GLU A 203 -32.37 -10.27 15.89
CA GLU A 203 -33.48 -10.76 15.05
C GLU A 203 -33.45 -10.17 13.62
N LEU A 204 -32.97 -8.93 13.47
CA LEU A 204 -32.83 -8.27 12.16
C LEU A 204 -31.67 -8.84 11.33
N ILE A 205 -30.61 -9.28 11.99
CA ILE A 205 -29.48 -10.00 11.37
C ILE A 205 -29.94 -11.40 10.91
N ILE A 206 -30.76 -12.09 11.72
CA ILE A 206 -31.35 -13.38 11.37
C ILE A 206 -32.33 -13.24 10.20
N PHE A 207 -33.07 -12.15 10.10
CA PHE A 207 -33.97 -11.91 8.96
C PHE A 207 -33.21 -11.70 7.64
N PHE A 208 -32.07 -10.99 7.65
CA PHE A 208 -31.18 -10.88 6.48
C PHE A 208 -30.52 -12.22 6.11
N PHE A 209 -30.33 -13.11 7.08
CA PHE A 209 -29.79 -14.45 6.91
C PHE A 209 -30.72 -15.37 6.08
N PHE A 210 -32.03 -15.10 6.07
CA PHE A 210 -33.03 -16.00 5.46
C PHE A 210 -33.26 -15.78 3.95
N LEU A 211 -32.75 -14.68 3.37
CA LEU A 211 -32.96 -14.37 1.94
C LEU A 211 -31.85 -14.89 1.00
N SER A 212 -30.79 -15.49 1.53
CA SER A 212 -29.74 -16.13 0.72
C SER A 212 -29.97 -17.64 0.64
N THR A 213 -30.89 -18.05 -0.23
CA THR A 213 -31.02 -19.46 -0.62
C THR A 213 -29.96 -19.79 -1.66
N GLU A 214 -28.81 -20.28 -1.20
CA GLU A 214 -27.98 -21.35 -1.79
C GLU A 214 -26.63 -21.44 -1.05
N GLY A 215 -26.33 -22.61 -0.48
CA GLY A 215 -25.00 -22.96 0.04
C GLY A 215 -24.61 -22.36 1.39
N LYS A 216 -24.83 -23.11 2.49
CA LYS A 216 -24.22 -22.83 3.81
C LYS A 216 -22.70 -23.04 3.73
N GLU A 217 -21.93 -22.01 3.40
CA GLU A 217 -20.51 -22.00 3.77
C GLU A 217 -20.36 -21.54 5.23
N LYS A 218 -19.57 -22.29 6.01
CA LYS A 218 -19.29 -22.00 7.42
C LYS A 218 -18.45 -20.72 7.52
N ILE A 219 -18.76 -19.83 8.47
CA ILE A 219 -17.88 -18.72 8.86
C ILE A 219 -16.53 -19.33 9.31
N THR A 220 -15.43 -18.97 8.64
CA THR A 220 -14.08 -19.57 8.83
C THR A 220 -13.05 -18.60 9.41
N ARG A 221 -13.49 -17.44 9.89
CA ARG A 221 -12.58 -16.46 10.50
C ARG A 221 -12.01 -17.01 11.80
N ASP A 222 -10.68 -16.97 11.88
CA ASP A 222 -9.92 -17.39 13.05
C ASP A 222 -9.10 -16.19 13.52
N TRP A 223 -9.68 -15.48 14.48
CA TRP A 223 -9.06 -14.33 15.12
C TRP A 223 -7.95 -14.69 16.08
N SER A 224 -7.92 -15.94 16.51
CA SER A 224 -6.95 -16.40 17.47
C SER A 224 -5.58 -16.62 16.83
N LEU A 225 -5.50 -16.62 15.49
CA LEU A 225 -4.30 -16.98 14.75
C LEU A 225 -3.52 -15.75 14.24
N VAL A 226 -2.24 -15.72 14.58
CA VAL A 226 -1.21 -14.92 13.92
C VAL A 226 -0.12 -15.84 13.40
N VAL A 227 0.38 -15.59 12.19
CA VAL A 227 1.49 -16.36 11.62
C VAL A 227 2.76 -15.52 11.66
N ALA A 228 3.72 -15.95 12.47
CA ALA A 228 5.08 -15.42 12.46
C ALA A 228 5.97 -16.23 11.51
N TYR A 229 7.12 -15.67 11.14
CA TYR A 229 8.02 -16.28 10.16
C TYR A 229 9.46 -16.31 10.65
N VAL A 230 10.09 -17.48 10.60
CA VAL A 230 11.53 -17.65 10.84
C VAL A 230 12.21 -17.89 9.50
N CYS A 231 13.11 -17.01 9.11
CA CYS A 231 13.77 -17.02 7.80
C CYS A 231 15.26 -17.32 7.95
N LYS A 232 15.68 -18.53 7.58
CA LYS A 232 17.07 -18.99 7.65
C LYS A 232 17.71 -18.94 6.26
N LEU A 233 18.70 -18.05 6.07
CA LEU A 233 19.44 -18.00 4.81
C LEU A 233 20.21 -19.30 4.57
N HIS A 234 20.45 -19.64 3.31
CA HIS A 234 21.29 -20.79 3.00
C HIS A 234 22.78 -20.46 3.19
N SER A 235 23.49 -21.39 3.84
CA SER A 235 24.94 -21.25 4.06
C SER A 235 25.70 -21.20 2.74
N LYS A 236 26.76 -20.40 2.71
CA LYS A 236 27.65 -20.27 1.57
C LYS A 236 28.90 -21.09 1.84
N LYS A 237 29.19 -22.07 0.97
CA LYS A 237 30.45 -22.82 1.01
C LYS A 237 31.63 -21.86 0.81
N GLY A 238 32.74 -22.14 1.47
CA GLY A 238 33.99 -21.40 1.32
C GLY A 238 34.45 -21.28 -0.14
N ASN A 239 35.08 -20.15 -0.47
CA ASN A 239 35.71 -19.96 -1.77
C ASN A 239 37.04 -20.72 -1.82
N PHE A 240 37.29 -21.41 -2.94
CA PHE A 240 38.56 -22.09 -3.17
C PHE A 240 39.64 -21.06 -3.54
N MET A 241 40.76 -21.10 -2.82
CA MET A 241 41.91 -20.22 -2.99
C MET A 241 42.80 -20.72 -4.12
N ALA A 242 42.35 -20.49 -5.37
CA ALA A 242 43.01 -21.00 -6.58
C ALA A 242 44.49 -20.60 -6.70
N LEU A 243 44.87 -19.40 -6.24
CA LEU A 243 46.26 -18.95 -6.25
C LEU A 243 47.14 -19.78 -5.30
N LYS A 244 46.70 -19.94 -4.04
CA LYS A 244 47.39 -20.76 -3.05
C LYS A 244 47.47 -22.23 -3.47
N ALA A 245 46.40 -22.74 -4.09
CA ALA A 245 46.40 -24.09 -4.64
C ALA A 245 47.45 -24.27 -5.74
N LYS A 246 47.58 -23.29 -6.64
CA LYS A 246 48.60 -23.29 -7.70
C LYS A 246 50.02 -23.26 -7.12
N GLU A 247 50.24 -22.48 -6.06
CA GLU A 247 51.52 -22.45 -5.33
C GLU A 247 51.84 -23.79 -4.64
N MET A 248 50.80 -24.53 -4.22
CA MET A 248 50.92 -25.88 -3.65
C MET A 248 51.09 -26.99 -4.70
N GLY A 249 51.22 -26.65 -5.99
CA GLY A 249 51.46 -27.61 -7.08
C GLY A 249 50.20 -28.30 -7.60
N LEU A 250 49.01 -27.91 -7.16
CA LEU A 250 47.76 -28.48 -7.66
C LEU A 250 47.50 -28.11 -9.12
N PRO A 251 46.78 -28.95 -9.89
CA PRO A 251 46.60 -28.81 -11.34
C PRO A 251 45.55 -27.74 -11.71
N VAL A 252 45.62 -26.55 -11.10
CA VAL A 252 44.70 -25.43 -11.28
C VAL A 252 44.67 -24.98 -12.75
N GLY A 253 43.47 -24.90 -13.32
CA GLY A 253 43.26 -24.55 -14.73
C GLY A 253 43.16 -25.76 -15.68
N THR A 254 43.27 -26.98 -15.14
CA THR A 254 43.01 -28.24 -15.89
C THR A 254 41.70 -28.89 -15.44
N ALA A 255 41.17 -29.84 -16.20
CA ALA A 255 39.99 -30.61 -15.79
C ALA A 255 40.19 -31.41 -14.48
N ALA A 256 41.45 -31.74 -14.14
CA ALA A 256 41.78 -32.55 -12.97
C ALA A 256 41.57 -31.82 -11.62
N ILE A 257 41.50 -30.48 -11.61
CA ILE A 257 41.28 -29.72 -10.36
C ILE A 257 39.83 -29.79 -9.87
N GLY A 258 38.87 -30.06 -10.77
CA GLY A 258 37.44 -30.05 -10.46
C GLY A 258 37.06 -30.96 -9.28
N PRO A 259 37.38 -32.27 -9.33
CA PRO A 259 37.10 -33.19 -8.24
C PRO A 259 37.76 -32.82 -6.91
N ILE A 260 38.96 -32.22 -6.96
CA ILE A 260 39.69 -31.77 -5.77
C ILE A 260 38.95 -30.60 -5.11
N ILE A 261 38.51 -29.61 -5.91
CA ILE A 261 37.73 -28.47 -5.42
C ILE A 261 36.41 -28.94 -4.81
N GLU A 262 35.71 -29.87 -5.46
CA GLU A 262 34.44 -30.40 -4.96
C GLU A 262 34.62 -31.13 -3.62
N ALA A 263 35.63 -31.99 -3.50
CA ALA A 263 35.93 -32.70 -2.28
C ALA A 263 36.31 -31.75 -1.12
N LEU A 264 37.21 -30.79 -1.37
CA LEU A 264 37.61 -29.80 -0.36
C LEU A 264 36.44 -28.90 0.06
N LYS A 265 35.60 -28.45 -0.88
CA LYS A 265 34.39 -27.66 -0.57
C LYS A 265 33.30 -28.48 0.13
N ALA A 266 33.33 -29.82 0.00
CA ALA A 266 32.50 -30.73 0.76
C ALA A 266 33.07 -31.05 2.16
N GLY A 267 34.17 -30.41 2.56
CA GLY A 267 34.81 -30.63 3.86
C GLY A 267 35.63 -31.92 3.92
N LYS A 268 35.96 -32.54 2.78
CA LYS A 268 36.77 -33.77 2.73
C LYS A 268 38.23 -33.42 2.51
N THR A 269 39.12 -34.03 3.28
CA THR A 269 40.57 -34.00 3.03
C THR A 269 40.86 -34.77 1.74
N VAL A 270 41.72 -34.20 0.89
CA VAL A 270 42.14 -34.82 -0.38
C VAL A 270 43.62 -35.13 -0.32
N THR A 271 44.02 -36.30 -0.82
CA THR A 271 45.44 -36.62 -1.02
C THR A 271 45.83 -36.32 -2.46
N HIS A 272 46.88 -35.51 -2.65
CA HIS A 272 47.45 -35.21 -3.96
C HIS A 272 48.97 -35.26 -3.87
N ASP A 273 49.61 -36.01 -4.77
CA ASP A 273 51.07 -36.24 -4.79
C ASP A 273 51.65 -36.67 -3.42
N GLY A 274 50.94 -37.54 -2.71
CA GLY A 274 51.35 -38.05 -1.40
C GLY A 274 51.19 -37.07 -0.23
N LYS A 275 50.66 -35.87 -0.46
CA LYS A 275 50.36 -34.87 0.56
C LYS A 275 48.86 -34.82 0.86
N GLU A 276 48.50 -34.88 2.14
CA GLU A 276 47.13 -34.60 2.59
C GLU A 276 46.89 -33.08 2.59
N ILE A 277 45.77 -32.68 1.98
CA ILE A 277 45.35 -31.29 1.86
C ILE A 277 44.00 -31.15 2.54
N ARG A 278 43.96 -30.37 3.61
CA ARG A 278 42.72 -30.14 4.37
C ARG A 278 41.89 -28.99 3.79
N PRO A 279 40.56 -29.01 3.94
CA PRO A 279 39.69 -27.93 3.48
C PRO A 279 40.13 -26.53 3.93
N GLU A 280 40.51 -26.37 5.20
CA GLU A 280 40.93 -25.10 5.80
C GLU A 280 42.22 -24.52 5.19
N GLU A 281 43.03 -25.33 4.50
CA GLU A 281 44.24 -24.86 3.84
C GLU A 281 43.94 -24.13 2.53
N LEU A 282 42.86 -24.51 1.84
CA LEU A 282 42.57 -24.05 0.47
C LEU A 282 41.16 -23.49 0.28
N CYS A 283 40.30 -23.54 1.28
CA CYS A 283 38.97 -22.93 1.26
C CYS A 283 38.89 -21.86 2.33
N THR A 284 38.27 -20.72 2.02
CA THR A 284 37.84 -19.79 3.07
C THR A 284 36.83 -20.49 4.01
N PRO A 285 36.66 -20.02 5.25
CA PRO A 285 35.59 -20.52 6.11
C PRO A 285 34.22 -20.46 5.41
N ALA A 286 33.34 -21.39 5.75
CA ALA A 286 31.95 -21.31 5.33
C ALA A 286 31.29 -20.08 5.99
N ASP A 287 30.43 -19.40 5.23
CA ASP A 287 29.63 -18.29 5.72
C ASP A 287 28.26 -18.87 6.11
N PRO A 288 27.98 -19.02 7.42
CA PRO A 288 26.72 -19.57 7.89
C PRO A 288 25.54 -18.69 7.46
N GLY A 289 24.37 -19.28 7.28
CA GLY A 289 23.18 -18.54 6.90
C GLY A 289 22.59 -17.80 8.11
N PRO A 290 22.68 -16.46 8.19
CA PRO A 290 22.04 -15.73 9.28
C PRO A 290 20.53 -15.94 9.26
N VAL A 291 19.92 -15.87 10.44
CA VAL A 291 18.48 -16.01 10.64
C VAL A 291 17.87 -14.65 10.92
N PHE A 292 16.72 -14.35 10.34
CA PHE A 292 15.88 -13.25 10.80
C PHE A 292 14.46 -13.73 11.07
N ILE A 293 13.80 -13.09 12.03
CA ILE A 293 12.45 -13.46 12.48
C ILE A 293 11.52 -12.27 12.24
N VAL A 294 10.34 -12.52 11.71
CA VAL A 294 9.26 -11.53 11.57
C VAL A 294 8.12 -11.96 12.48
N VAL A 295 7.82 -11.12 13.49
CA VAL A 295 6.73 -11.35 14.43
C VAL A 295 5.70 -10.23 14.33
N ASP A 296 4.44 -10.63 14.46
CA ASP A 296 3.30 -9.74 14.59
C ASP A 296 2.63 -10.10 15.92
N CYS A 297 2.43 -9.12 16.79
CA CYS A 297 1.82 -9.29 18.10
C CYS A 297 0.81 -8.16 18.30
N PRO A 298 -0.44 -8.31 17.83
CA PRO A 298 -1.37 -7.20 17.71
C PRO A 298 -2.03 -6.78 19.04
N SER A 299 -2.04 -7.67 20.05
CA SER A 299 -2.62 -7.42 21.37
C SER A 299 -1.90 -8.23 22.45
N GLU A 300 -2.19 -7.92 23.71
CA GLU A 300 -1.63 -8.63 24.87
C GLU A 300 -1.95 -10.14 24.86
N ASP A 301 -3.07 -10.54 24.24
CA ASP A 301 -3.47 -11.94 24.13
C ASP A 301 -2.47 -12.82 23.37
N PHE A 302 -1.62 -12.20 22.54
CA PHE A 302 -0.58 -12.89 21.76
C PHE A 302 0.78 -12.94 22.45
N ILE A 303 0.96 -12.23 23.57
CA ILE A 303 2.23 -12.23 24.31
C ILE A 303 2.56 -13.64 24.80
N GLN A 304 1.64 -14.30 25.49
CA GLN A 304 1.93 -15.62 26.07
C GLN A 304 2.19 -16.70 25.00
N PRO A 305 1.38 -16.81 23.91
CA PRO A 305 1.70 -17.69 22.78
C PRO A 305 3.07 -17.41 22.16
N LEU A 306 3.48 -16.14 22.06
CA LEU A 306 4.80 -15.74 21.54
C LEU A 306 5.93 -16.17 22.50
N CYS A 307 5.78 -15.85 23.78
CA CYS A 307 6.81 -16.03 24.81
C CYS A 307 7.12 -17.49 25.14
N THR A 308 6.13 -18.37 24.98
CA THR A 308 6.23 -19.81 25.28
C THR A 308 6.56 -20.66 24.07
N ASN A 309 6.59 -20.08 22.86
CA ASN A 309 6.80 -20.85 21.65
C ASN A 309 8.25 -21.39 21.56
N HIS A 310 8.36 -22.72 21.57
CA HIS A 310 9.64 -23.44 21.51
C HIS A 310 10.43 -23.18 20.22
N VAL A 311 9.79 -22.78 19.11
CA VAL A 311 10.49 -22.48 17.85
C VAL A 311 11.38 -21.25 18.02
N PHE A 312 10.91 -20.19 18.68
CA PHE A 312 11.72 -18.99 18.90
C PHE A 312 12.85 -19.22 19.92
N GLN A 313 12.59 -20.01 20.95
CA GLN A 313 13.59 -20.36 21.97
C GLN A 313 14.85 -21.00 21.38
N ARG A 314 14.73 -21.71 20.25
CA ARG A 314 15.88 -22.28 19.53
C ARG A 314 16.88 -21.24 19.03
N TYR A 315 16.42 -20.02 18.74
CA TYR A 315 17.22 -18.92 18.18
C TYR A 315 17.55 -17.85 19.23
N GLN A 316 17.21 -18.10 20.50
CA GLN A 316 17.51 -17.25 21.65
C GLN A 316 18.81 -17.71 22.33
N THR A 317 19.26 -16.98 23.36
CA THR A 317 20.46 -17.31 24.13
C THR A 317 20.32 -18.71 24.75
N GLY A 318 21.31 -19.59 24.50
CA GLY A 318 21.27 -20.98 24.98
C GLY A 318 20.37 -21.92 24.17
N GLY A 319 19.81 -21.44 23.05
CA GLY A 319 19.04 -22.26 22.11
C GLY A 319 19.88 -23.28 21.32
N SER A 320 19.20 -24.13 20.55
CA SER A 320 19.82 -25.21 19.78
C SER A 320 20.28 -24.81 18.37
N GLU A 321 19.99 -23.58 17.93
CA GLU A 321 20.38 -23.03 16.62
C GLU A 321 21.22 -21.76 16.81
N ASP A 322 21.88 -21.31 15.74
CA ASP A 322 22.52 -19.99 15.71
C ASP A 322 21.50 -18.90 16.02
N SER A 323 21.86 -17.95 16.89
CA SER A 323 20.95 -16.89 17.30
C SER A 323 20.50 -16.02 16.12
N ALA A 324 19.28 -15.48 16.22
CA ALA A 324 18.75 -14.58 15.20
C ALA A 324 19.65 -13.33 15.06
N ALA A 325 19.96 -12.95 13.82
CA ALA A 325 20.68 -11.71 13.53
C ALA A 325 19.74 -10.48 13.59
N LEU A 326 18.46 -10.67 13.29
CA LEU A 326 17.44 -9.62 13.29
C LEU A 326 16.09 -10.18 13.74
N VAL A 327 15.41 -9.49 14.65
CA VAL A 327 14.00 -9.72 14.97
C VAL A 327 13.21 -8.47 14.58
N VAL A 328 12.16 -8.65 13.77
CA VAL A 328 11.29 -7.58 13.31
C VAL A 328 9.96 -7.67 14.04
N HIS A 329 9.60 -6.60 14.73
CA HIS A 329 8.44 -6.49 15.60
C HIS A 329 7.38 -5.60 14.95
N MET A 330 6.30 -6.21 14.45
CA MET A 330 5.07 -5.50 14.06
C MET A 330 4.12 -5.53 15.26
N THR A 331 4.28 -4.59 16.17
CA THR A 331 3.68 -4.66 17.52
C THR A 331 3.39 -3.24 18.04
N PRO A 332 2.17 -2.96 18.54
CA PRO A 332 1.82 -1.64 19.06
C PRO A 332 2.60 -1.33 20.35
N GLU A 333 2.75 -0.05 20.68
CA GLU A 333 3.52 0.39 21.85
C GLU A 333 2.95 -0.17 23.16
N SER A 334 1.62 -0.26 23.27
CA SER A 334 0.95 -0.83 24.45
C SER A 334 1.40 -2.26 24.76
N VAL A 335 1.67 -3.07 23.74
CA VAL A 335 2.15 -4.45 23.89
C VAL A 335 3.65 -4.48 24.13
N LEU A 336 4.43 -3.65 23.42
CA LEU A 336 5.87 -3.53 23.61
C LEU A 336 6.25 -3.07 25.03
N ASP A 337 5.40 -2.28 25.67
CA ASP A 337 5.67 -1.73 26.99
C ASP A 337 5.38 -2.70 28.15
N THR A 338 4.79 -3.87 27.86
CA THR A 338 4.57 -4.92 28.86
C THR A 338 5.87 -5.57 29.31
N ASP A 339 5.94 -5.95 30.59
CA ASP A 339 7.14 -6.56 31.18
C ASP A 339 7.44 -7.93 30.55
N GLU A 340 6.41 -8.68 30.21
CA GLU A 340 6.52 -10.00 29.58
C GLU A 340 7.12 -9.91 28.18
N TYR A 341 6.72 -8.93 27.37
CA TYR A 341 7.26 -8.75 26.03
C TYR A 341 8.71 -8.25 26.10
N LYS A 342 9.02 -7.29 26.99
CA LYS A 342 10.40 -6.84 27.24
C LYS A 342 11.30 -8.00 27.65
N SER A 343 10.84 -8.81 28.61
CA SER A 343 11.54 -10.01 29.06
C SER A 343 11.76 -11.02 27.94
N TRP A 344 10.85 -11.12 26.97
CA TRP A 344 11.04 -11.99 25.81
C TRP A 344 12.07 -11.45 24.82
N MET A 345 12.10 -10.14 24.59
CA MET A 345 13.14 -9.49 23.77
C MET A 345 14.53 -9.71 24.38
N GLU A 346 14.67 -9.60 25.70
CA GLU A 346 15.93 -9.78 26.44
C GLU A 346 16.51 -11.21 26.36
N ARG A 347 15.72 -12.21 25.94
CA ARG A 347 16.22 -13.58 25.74
C ARG A 347 17.11 -13.71 24.51
N PHE A 348 17.04 -12.78 23.56
CA PHE A 348 17.95 -12.72 22.42
C PHE A 348 19.30 -12.14 22.86
N PRO A 349 20.43 -12.65 22.35
CA PRO A 349 21.74 -12.12 22.72
C PRO A 349 21.90 -10.68 22.21
N SER A 350 22.80 -9.93 22.82
CA SER A 350 23.08 -8.52 22.48
C SER A 350 23.56 -8.27 21.05
N SER A 351 23.96 -9.32 20.32
CA SER A 351 24.27 -9.27 18.88
C SER A 351 23.03 -9.25 17.98
N THR A 352 21.84 -9.48 18.53
CA THR A 352 20.58 -9.49 17.79
C THR A 352 20.09 -8.06 17.61
N GLU A 353 19.84 -7.66 16.38
CA GLU A 353 19.20 -6.38 16.09
C GLU A 353 17.68 -6.51 16.25
N HIS A 354 17.05 -5.51 16.87
CA HIS A 354 15.59 -5.45 17.02
C HIS A 354 15.03 -4.29 16.19
N LEU A 355 14.19 -4.59 15.20
CA LEU A 355 13.53 -3.60 14.36
C LEU A 355 12.06 -3.47 14.74
N VAL A 356 11.63 -2.29 15.19
CA VAL A 356 10.22 -2.04 15.56
C VAL A 356 9.48 -1.27 14.46
N MET A 357 8.35 -1.81 14.03
CA MET A 357 7.48 -1.29 12.97
C MET A 357 6.05 -1.07 13.48
N ASN A 358 5.69 0.16 13.82
CA ASN A 358 4.39 0.53 14.38
C ASN A 358 4.13 2.05 14.24
N GLU A 359 3.01 2.53 14.79
CA GLU A 359 2.56 3.92 14.61
C GLU A 359 3.45 4.99 15.26
N GLN A 360 4.33 4.60 16.19
CA GLN A 360 5.32 5.49 16.77
C GLN A 360 6.45 5.83 15.79
N THR A 361 6.61 5.03 14.74
CA THR A 361 7.58 5.29 13.69
C THR A 361 7.18 6.53 12.91
N PHE A 362 8.15 7.42 12.70
CA PHE A 362 7.94 8.67 12.00
C PHE A 362 8.78 8.68 10.73
N THR A 363 8.16 8.46 9.57
CA THR A 363 8.83 8.69 8.28
C THR A 363 7.88 9.34 7.28
N PRO A 364 8.16 10.59 6.88
CA PRO A 364 7.51 11.19 5.72
C PRO A 364 7.75 10.31 4.50
N HIS A 365 6.69 9.75 3.96
CA HIS A 365 6.66 9.02 2.70
C HIS A 365 5.85 9.83 1.68
N ASN A 366 5.73 9.38 0.44
CA ASN A 366 5.06 10.18 -0.61
C ASN A 366 5.65 11.57 -0.80
N THR A 367 6.99 11.67 -0.74
CA THR A 367 7.78 12.89 -0.92
C THR A 367 7.40 13.67 -2.19
N ARG A 368 7.00 12.97 -3.26
CA ARG A 368 6.55 13.62 -4.50
C ARG A 368 5.19 14.31 -4.36
N SER A 369 4.28 13.77 -3.56
CA SER A 369 3.02 14.42 -3.19
C SER A 369 3.29 15.68 -2.39
N HIS A 370 4.15 15.60 -1.37
CA HIS A 370 4.58 16.78 -0.59
C HIS A 370 5.20 17.87 -1.48
N LYS A 371 6.13 17.49 -2.36
CA LYS A 371 6.79 18.45 -3.27
C LYS A 371 5.78 19.15 -4.18
N LEU A 372 4.86 18.40 -4.79
CA LEU A 372 3.83 18.97 -5.65
C LEU A 372 2.89 19.89 -4.86
N GLN A 373 2.43 19.46 -3.68
CA GLN A 373 1.55 20.28 -2.85
C GLN A 373 2.22 21.57 -2.39
N THR A 374 3.51 21.54 -2.03
CA THR A 374 4.27 22.76 -1.71
C THR A 374 4.33 23.70 -2.91
N GLN A 375 4.56 23.19 -4.12
CA GLN A 375 4.56 24.02 -5.33
C GLN A 375 3.18 24.63 -5.61
N LEU A 376 2.10 23.87 -5.42
CA LEU A 376 0.73 24.35 -5.59
C LEU A 376 0.34 25.36 -4.49
N ASN A 377 0.77 25.16 -3.25
CA ASN A 377 0.57 26.08 -2.13
C ASN A 377 1.21 27.45 -2.41
N LEU A 378 2.41 27.49 -2.99
CA LEU A 378 3.05 28.74 -3.41
C LEU A 378 2.26 29.51 -4.48
N ILE A 379 1.39 28.82 -5.23
CA ILE A 379 0.52 29.45 -6.23
C ILE A 379 -0.78 29.94 -5.60
N HIS A 380 -1.43 29.11 -4.77
CA HIS A 380 -2.69 29.48 -4.13
C HIS A 380 -2.84 28.79 -2.76
N PRO A 381 -2.38 29.41 -1.66
CA PRO A 381 -2.29 28.74 -0.36
C PRO A 381 -3.65 28.40 0.25
N GLU A 382 -4.70 29.13 -0.10
CA GLU A 382 -6.05 28.82 0.37
C GLU A 382 -6.65 27.57 -0.28
N ILE A 383 -6.40 27.33 -1.57
CA ILE A 383 -6.90 26.16 -2.33
C ILE A 383 -5.99 24.95 -2.08
N PHE A 384 -4.69 25.17 -1.91
CA PHE A 384 -3.70 24.12 -1.69
C PHE A 384 -3.05 24.30 -0.32
N PRO A 385 -3.66 23.83 0.78
CA PRO A 385 -3.06 23.93 2.09
C PRO A 385 -1.79 23.06 2.19
N PRO A 386 -0.81 23.40 3.05
CA PRO A 386 0.35 22.55 3.27
C PRO A 386 -0.08 21.20 3.86
N LEU A 387 0.59 20.12 3.44
CA LEU A 387 0.38 18.81 4.05
C LEU A 387 0.89 18.82 5.49
N ARG A 388 0.15 18.12 6.34
CA ARG A 388 0.39 17.96 7.76
C ARG A 388 0.92 16.56 8.04
N LEU A 389 1.50 16.43 9.22
CA LEU A 389 1.97 15.17 9.75
C LEU A 389 1.07 14.77 10.90
N TYR A 390 0.66 13.51 10.91
CA TYR A 390 0.04 12.92 12.09
C TYR A 390 1.13 12.52 13.08
N LYS A 391 0.94 12.84 14.35
CA LYS A 391 1.75 12.30 15.44
C LYS A 391 0.83 11.47 16.32
N THR A 392 1.24 10.22 16.57
CA THR A 392 0.53 9.39 17.53
C THR A 392 0.56 10.03 18.92
N LYS A 393 -0.52 9.80 19.67
CA LYS A 393 -0.73 10.29 21.03
C LYS A 393 -0.13 9.33 22.07
N GLU A 394 0.13 8.09 21.69
CA GLU A 394 0.69 7.07 22.57
C GLU A 394 2.18 7.33 22.84
N PRO A 395 2.67 7.15 24.08
CA PRO A 395 4.10 7.23 24.36
C PRO A 395 4.83 6.03 23.77
N ALA A 396 6.12 6.22 23.45
CA ALA A 396 6.98 5.12 23.05
C ALA A 396 7.29 4.21 24.25
N ALA A 397 7.25 2.90 24.04
CA ALA A 397 7.63 1.89 25.04
C ALA A 397 9.09 2.05 25.47
N SER A 398 9.33 1.89 26.77
CA SER A 398 10.67 1.95 27.36
C SER A 398 11.35 0.58 27.29
N LEU A 399 11.98 0.29 26.15
CA LEU A 399 12.66 -0.97 25.89
C LEU A 399 14.09 -0.97 26.44
N HIS A 400 14.50 -2.05 27.12
CA HIS A 400 15.85 -2.20 27.67
C HIS A 400 16.86 -2.74 26.64
N VAL A 401 16.38 -3.42 25.60
CA VAL A 401 17.23 -3.91 24.52
C VAL A 401 17.47 -2.80 23.48
N PRO A 402 18.70 -2.68 22.95
CA PRO A 402 18.96 -1.83 21.78
C PRO A 402 18.01 -2.18 20.65
N ASN A 403 17.31 -1.17 20.13
CA ASN A 403 16.33 -1.35 19.07
C ASN A 403 16.40 -0.17 18.09
N VAL A 404 16.00 -0.45 16.86
CA VAL A 404 15.89 0.50 15.78
C VAL A 404 14.42 0.66 15.44
N ARG A 405 13.95 1.91 15.42
CA ARG A 405 12.60 2.23 14.94
C ARG A 405 12.63 2.32 13.42
N ALA A 406 11.63 1.71 12.77
CA ALA A 406 11.62 1.59 11.33
C ALA A 406 11.52 2.95 10.64
N GLU A 407 12.29 3.09 9.57
CA GLU A 407 12.20 4.22 8.65
C GLU A 407 11.95 3.69 7.23
N CYS A 408 11.09 4.35 6.45
CA CYS A 408 10.86 3.99 5.06
C CYS A 408 12.20 3.90 4.30
N LEU A 409 12.39 2.82 3.53
CA LEU A 409 13.61 2.49 2.78
C LEU A 409 14.87 2.20 3.60
N MET A 410 14.79 2.17 4.93
CA MET A 410 15.87 1.64 5.75
C MET A 410 16.09 0.17 5.41
N LYS A 411 17.36 -0.24 5.35
CA LYS A 411 17.75 -1.62 5.04
C LYS A 411 18.63 -2.16 6.14
N PHE A 412 18.41 -3.42 6.49
CA PHE A 412 19.40 -4.23 7.19
C PHE A 412 20.03 -5.17 6.17
N GLN A 413 21.35 -5.09 6.02
CA GLN A 413 22.10 -6.00 5.16
C GLN A 413 22.40 -7.27 5.95
N LEU A 414 21.86 -8.41 5.51
CA LEU A 414 22.18 -9.72 6.11
C LEU A 414 23.48 -10.30 5.56
N ARG A 415 23.81 -9.96 4.29
CA ARG A 415 25.06 -10.36 3.63
C ARG A 415 25.58 -9.30 2.66
N PRO A 416 26.92 -9.14 2.55
CA PRO A 416 27.96 -9.98 3.17
C PRO A 416 28.33 -9.57 4.60
N LYS A 417 27.80 -8.44 5.09
CA LYS A 417 28.07 -7.93 6.43
C LYS A 417 26.75 -7.49 7.07
N LEU A 418 26.60 -7.82 8.36
CA LEU A 418 25.49 -7.38 9.20
C LEU A 418 25.63 -5.89 9.50
N GLU A 419 24.86 -5.05 8.82
CA GLU A 419 24.87 -3.60 9.05
C GLU A 419 23.58 -2.92 8.60
N TRP A 420 23.23 -1.83 9.29
CA TRP A 420 22.19 -0.92 8.89
C TRP A 420 22.65 0.00 7.75
N GLN A 421 21.85 0.06 6.70
CA GLN A 421 21.99 1.04 5.63
C GLN A 421 20.77 1.94 5.64
N ARG A 422 20.99 3.19 6.06
CA ARG A 422 19.98 4.23 5.95
C ARG A 422 20.08 4.84 4.56
N SER A 423 18.95 4.89 3.87
CA SER A 423 18.87 5.66 2.64
C SER A 423 19.10 7.12 3.03
N VAL A 424 20.12 7.77 2.46
CA VAL A 424 20.31 9.23 2.58
C VAL A 424 19.21 9.90 1.77
N GLN A 425 17.99 9.88 2.29
CA GLN A 425 16.98 10.82 1.85
C GLN A 425 17.27 12.11 2.59
N LEU A 426 17.52 13.17 1.82
CA LEU A 426 17.60 14.56 2.27
C LEU A 426 16.25 14.96 2.89
N VAL A 427 15.97 14.43 4.07
CA VAL A 427 14.90 14.89 4.95
C VAL A 427 15.18 16.35 5.32
N SER A 428 16.46 16.75 5.40
CA SER A 428 16.90 18.13 5.60
C SER A 428 16.44 19.10 4.51
N ASP A 429 16.40 18.70 3.22
CA ASP A 429 15.96 19.60 2.15
C ASP A 429 14.46 19.88 2.21
N VAL A 430 13.67 18.92 2.69
CA VAL A 430 12.24 19.10 2.93
C VAL A 430 12.04 20.08 4.11
N TYR A 431 12.73 19.87 5.23
CA TYR A 431 12.65 20.76 6.40
C TYR A 431 13.20 22.17 6.15
N HIS A 432 14.26 22.33 5.36
CA HIS A 432 14.79 23.66 4.99
C HIS A 432 13.80 24.45 4.11
N VAL A 433 13.00 23.79 3.28
CA VAL A 433 11.90 24.43 2.54
C VAL A 433 10.74 24.82 3.48
N PHE A 434 10.45 24.02 4.50
CA PHE A 434 9.41 24.32 5.50
C PHE A 434 9.74 25.54 6.40
N ASN A 435 11.03 25.81 6.66
CA ASN A 435 11.45 26.90 7.55
C ASN A 435 11.60 28.28 6.88
N LEU A 436 11.43 28.40 5.56
CA LEU A 436 11.77 29.64 4.84
C LEU A 436 10.58 30.54 4.47
N LEU A 437 9.33 30.16 4.72
CA LEU A 437 8.18 31.01 4.37
C LEU A 437 7.08 30.96 5.44
N PHE A 438 7.08 31.96 6.31
CA PHE A 438 5.85 32.43 6.95
C PHE A 438 5.54 33.83 6.45
N ILE A 439 4.27 34.04 6.13
CA ILE A 439 3.41 35.23 6.36
C ILE A 439 2.35 35.23 5.25
N PHE A 440 1.07 35.08 5.62
CA PHE A 440 -0.01 36.04 5.34
C PHE A 440 -1.36 35.50 5.86
N CYS A 441 -2.18 36.42 6.38
CA CYS A 441 -3.42 36.19 7.10
C CYS A 441 -4.53 35.57 6.23
N ALA A 442 -5.24 34.58 6.79
CA ALA A 442 -6.46 34.04 6.22
C ALA A 442 -7.63 35.01 6.39
N ALA A 443 -8.38 35.27 5.32
CA ALA A 443 -9.63 36.01 5.38
C ALA A 443 -10.73 35.19 6.08
N LYS A 444 -11.53 35.85 6.93
CA LYS A 444 -12.75 35.29 7.54
C LYS A 444 -13.86 35.23 6.47
N GLY A 445 -14.37 34.03 6.21
CA GLY A 445 -15.53 33.78 5.34
C GLY A 445 -16.27 32.50 5.76
N GLU A 446 -17.39 32.21 5.10
CA GLU A 446 -18.14 30.96 5.30
C GLU A 446 -17.24 29.74 5.01
N LYS A 447 -17.20 28.79 5.96
CA LYS A 447 -16.31 27.62 5.90
C LYS A 447 -16.88 26.46 5.08
N PHE A 448 -18.17 26.50 4.74
CA PHE A 448 -18.90 25.38 4.18
C PHE A 448 -19.87 25.85 3.07
N PRO A 449 -20.18 24.99 2.08
CA PRO A 449 -19.58 23.67 1.89
C PRO A 449 -18.12 23.78 1.39
N GLU A 450 -17.28 22.83 1.80
CA GLU A 450 -15.89 22.71 1.36
C GLU A 450 -15.69 21.33 0.74
N ILE A 451 -15.17 21.29 -0.48
CA ILE A 451 -14.87 20.07 -1.22
C ILE A 451 -13.36 19.89 -1.21
N VAL A 452 -12.88 18.74 -0.72
CA VAL A 452 -11.47 18.36 -0.66
C VAL A 452 -11.24 17.14 -1.54
N PHE A 453 -10.43 17.30 -2.57
CA PHE A 453 -10.04 16.22 -3.47
C PHE A 453 -8.90 15.43 -2.83
N LEU A 454 -9.18 14.27 -2.25
CA LEU A 454 -8.18 13.44 -1.58
C LEU A 454 -7.39 12.60 -2.58
N GLY A 455 -8.01 12.21 -3.69
CA GLY A 455 -7.35 11.54 -4.80
C GLY A 455 -8.06 11.81 -6.11
N THR A 456 -7.25 11.96 -7.17
CA THR A 456 -7.67 12.56 -8.44
C THR A 456 -7.22 11.77 -9.67
N GLY A 457 -6.61 10.61 -9.46
CA GLY A 457 -6.09 9.75 -10.50
C GLY A 457 -6.94 8.50 -10.72
N SER A 458 -6.82 7.94 -11.92
CA SER A 458 -7.49 6.71 -12.33
C SER A 458 -6.62 5.47 -12.14
N SER A 459 -7.26 4.32 -11.90
CA SER A 459 -6.80 2.93 -11.96
C SER A 459 -5.77 2.49 -10.91
N LEU A 460 -4.62 3.16 -10.81
CA LEU A 460 -3.53 2.75 -9.93
C LEU A 460 -3.01 3.95 -9.13
N PRO A 461 -2.77 3.85 -7.82
CA PRO A 461 -2.17 4.96 -7.07
C PRO A 461 -0.74 5.20 -7.56
N MET A 462 -0.45 6.42 -8.03
CA MET A 462 0.91 6.80 -8.44
C MET A 462 1.47 7.92 -7.57
N LYS A 463 2.63 8.41 -7.99
CA LYS A 463 3.51 9.26 -7.19
C LYS A 463 2.96 10.65 -6.87
N ILE A 464 2.07 11.17 -7.71
CA ILE A 464 1.57 12.55 -7.63
C ILE A 464 0.04 12.64 -7.56
N ARG A 465 -0.66 11.54 -7.88
CA ARG A 465 -2.12 11.43 -7.77
C ARG A 465 -2.45 10.09 -7.11
N ASN A 466 -3.27 10.12 -6.08
CA ASN A 466 -3.90 8.94 -5.51
C ASN A 466 -5.16 8.57 -6.30
N VAL A 467 -5.68 7.37 -6.08
CA VAL A 467 -6.97 6.93 -6.64
C VAL A 467 -8.17 7.68 -6.05
N SER A 468 -9.33 7.59 -6.69
CA SER A 468 -10.52 8.42 -6.43
C SER A 468 -10.92 8.49 -4.95
N GLY A 469 -11.11 9.71 -4.46
CA GLY A 469 -11.72 9.99 -3.17
C GLY A 469 -11.91 11.49 -2.98
N THR A 470 -13.14 11.93 -2.72
CA THR A 470 -13.47 13.36 -2.58
C THR A 470 -14.33 13.58 -1.34
N LEU A 471 -13.82 14.33 -0.36
CA LEU A 471 -14.55 14.68 0.85
C LEU A 471 -15.34 15.97 0.64
N VAL A 472 -16.65 15.91 0.89
CA VAL A 472 -17.56 17.05 0.87
C VAL A 472 -17.95 17.37 2.30
N ASN A 473 -17.34 18.41 2.86
CA ASN A 473 -17.74 18.96 4.15
C ASN A 473 -18.96 19.86 3.93
N ILE A 474 -20.14 19.34 4.28
CA ILE A 474 -21.42 20.03 4.08
C ILE A 474 -21.62 21.10 5.17
N SER A 475 -21.22 20.78 6.40
CA SER A 475 -21.32 21.67 7.56
C SER A 475 -20.19 21.39 8.56
N SER A 476 -20.18 22.10 9.69
CA SER A 476 -19.22 21.85 10.77
C SER A 476 -19.37 20.48 11.44
N SER A 477 -20.52 19.82 11.27
CA SER A 477 -20.84 18.54 11.93
C SER A 477 -21.07 17.39 10.95
N GLN A 478 -21.18 17.67 9.65
CA GLN A 478 -21.57 16.67 8.65
C GLN A 478 -20.70 16.73 7.41
N SER A 479 -20.21 15.56 7.02
CA SER A 479 -19.47 15.35 5.77
C SER A 479 -19.91 14.09 5.05
N LEU A 480 -19.72 14.11 3.73
CA LEU A 480 -19.98 13.03 2.79
C LEU A 480 -18.68 12.71 2.07
N LEU A 481 -18.40 11.43 1.81
CA LEU A 481 -17.30 11.01 0.96
C LEU A 481 -17.84 10.47 -0.38
N LEU A 482 -17.31 10.97 -1.49
CA LEU A 482 -17.59 10.50 -2.86
C LEU A 482 -16.41 9.64 -3.32
N ASP A 483 -16.66 8.35 -3.51
CA ASP A 483 -15.68 7.28 -3.66
C ASP A 483 -14.65 7.22 -2.51
N CYS A 484 -14.05 6.04 -2.34
CA CYS A 484 -13.07 5.76 -1.30
C CYS A 484 -12.05 4.73 -1.78
N GLY A 485 -11.26 5.07 -2.79
CA GLY A 485 -10.15 4.24 -3.26
C GLY A 485 -9.04 4.05 -2.24
N GLU A 486 -8.16 3.09 -2.48
CA GLU A 486 -6.98 2.77 -1.65
C GLU A 486 -6.22 4.04 -1.19
N GLY A 487 -5.90 4.13 0.10
CA GLY A 487 -5.10 5.23 0.64
C GLY A 487 -5.88 6.53 0.90
N THR A 488 -7.20 6.56 0.70
CA THR A 488 -8.06 7.72 1.04
C THR A 488 -7.89 8.15 2.51
N PHE A 489 -7.86 7.20 3.44
CA PHE A 489 -7.59 7.51 4.85
C PHE A 489 -6.20 8.14 5.04
N GLY A 490 -5.16 7.60 4.40
CA GLY A 490 -3.83 8.21 4.46
C GLY A 490 -3.80 9.64 3.90
N GLN A 491 -4.59 9.93 2.87
CA GLN A 491 -4.74 11.30 2.35
C GLN A 491 -5.45 12.22 3.35
N LEU A 492 -6.41 11.71 4.14
CA LEU A 492 -7.01 12.45 5.26
C LEU A 492 -5.98 12.75 6.34
N CYS A 493 -5.14 11.77 6.73
CA CYS A 493 -4.05 11.99 7.68
C CYS A 493 -3.09 13.09 7.21
N ARG A 494 -2.69 13.08 5.93
CA ARG A 494 -1.80 14.10 5.35
C ARG A 494 -2.47 15.46 5.18
N HIS A 495 -3.79 15.52 4.96
CA HIS A 495 -4.50 16.79 4.82
C HIS A 495 -4.80 17.44 6.18
N TYR A 496 -5.25 16.66 7.16
CA TYR A 496 -5.76 17.16 8.44
C TYR A 496 -4.78 16.99 9.61
N GLY A 497 -3.81 16.07 9.52
CA GLY A 497 -2.85 15.79 10.58
C GLY A 497 -3.57 15.28 11.84
N ASN A 498 -3.27 15.90 12.98
CA ASN A 498 -3.87 15.55 14.27
C ASN A 498 -5.40 15.77 14.35
N ASP A 499 -5.98 16.53 13.42
CA ASP A 499 -7.42 16.79 13.36
C ASP A 499 -8.20 15.67 12.65
N VAL A 500 -7.53 14.62 12.14
CA VAL A 500 -8.15 13.56 11.33
C VAL A 500 -9.28 12.82 12.07
N ASP A 501 -9.13 12.55 13.38
CA ASP A 501 -10.15 11.86 14.17
C ASP A 501 -11.46 12.65 14.18
N GLU A 502 -11.37 13.98 14.31
CA GLU A 502 -12.52 14.87 14.35
C GLU A 502 -13.20 14.91 12.97
N VAL A 503 -12.43 14.89 11.87
CA VAL A 503 -12.98 14.78 10.52
C VAL A 503 -13.73 13.46 10.31
N LEU A 504 -13.12 12.33 10.70
CA LEU A 504 -13.75 11.01 10.61
C LEU A 504 -15.06 10.95 11.41
N SER A 505 -15.09 11.58 12.59
CA SER A 505 -16.29 11.59 13.44
C SER A 505 -17.49 12.31 12.81
N ARG A 506 -17.25 13.23 11.88
CA ARG A 506 -18.28 13.99 11.14
C ARG A 506 -18.74 13.28 9.87
N LEU A 507 -18.06 12.21 9.47
CA LEU A 507 -18.41 11.45 8.27
C LEU A 507 -19.72 10.71 8.51
N SER A 508 -20.78 11.16 7.83
CA SER A 508 -22.13 10.60 7.97
C SER A 508 -22.50 9.67 6.82
N THR A 509 -21.93 9.89 5.64
CA THR A 509 -22.33 9.19 4.41
C THR A 509 -21.11 8.92 3.53
N ILE A 510 -21.09 7.76 2.89
CA ILE A 510 -20.14 7.41 1.85
C ILE A 510 -20.93 6.96 0.62
N PHE A 511 -20.65 7.58 -0.51
CA PHE A 511 -21.17 7.18 -1.81
C PHE A 511 -20.06 6.49 -2.61
N VAL A 512 -20.33 5.30 -3.14
CA VAL A 512 -19.43 4.60 -4.07
C VAL A 512 -20.10 4.54 -5.43
N SER A 513 -19.46 5.14 -6.44
CA SER A 513 -20.02 5.26 -7.79
C SER A 513 -20.15 3.92 -8.52
N HIS A 514 -19.18 3.02 -8.36
CA HIS A 514 -19.17 1.68 -8.97
C HIS A 514 -18.09 0.79 -8.32
N LEU A 515 -17.97 -0.47 -8.79
CA LEU A 515 -17.16 -1.50 -8.12
C LEU A 515 -15.70 -1.61 -8.58
N HIS A 516 -15.16 -0.70 -9.40
CA HIS A 516 -13.73 -0.77 -9.70
C HIS A 516 -12.88 -0.47 -8.46
N ALA A 517 -11.74 -1.16 -8.33
CA ALA A 517 -10.93 -1.17 -7.11
C ALA A 517 -10.50 0.23 -6.64
N ASP A 518 -10.21 1.12 -7.57
CA ASP A 518 -9.77 2.50 -7.38
C ASP A 518 -10.85 3.44 -6.81
N HIS A 519 -12.09 2.96 -6.62
CA HIS A 519 -13.20 3.75 -6.07
C HIS A 519 -13.71 3.27 -4.72
N HIS A 520 -13.31 2.09 -4.21
CA HIS A 520 -13.91 1.57 -2.97
C HIS A 520 -12.97 0.80 -2.04
N THR A 521 -11.81 0.34 -2.50
CA THR A 521 -10.95 -0.52 -1.66
C THR A 521 -10.55 0.15 -0.34
N GLY A 522 -10.34 1.47 -0.32
CA GLY A 522 -10.06 2.25 0.88
C GLY A 522 -11.19 2.32 1.91
N LEU A 523 -12.41 1.92 1.55
CA LEU A 523 -13.59 1.95 2.42
C LEU A 523 -13.36 1.17 3.71
N ILE A 524 -12.74 -0.01 3.63
CA ILE A 524 -12.54 -0.89 4.78
C ILE A 524 -11.63 -0.21 5.82
N HIS A 525 -10.51 0.36 5.38
CA HIS A 525 -9.60 1.09 6.26
C HIS A 525 -10.29 2.28 6.91
N LEU A 526 -11.02 3.06 6.12
CA LEU A 526 -11.70 4.26 6.58
C LEU A 526 -12.73 3.95 7.67
N LEU A 527 -13.48 2.85 7.51
CA LEU A 527 -14.43 2.38 8.53
C LEU A 527 -13.68 2.06 9.83
N LEU A 528 -12.70 1.16 9.78
CA LEU A 528 -11.90 0.76 10.96
C LEU A 528 -11.31 1.97 11.69
N GLU A 529 -10.73 2.92 10.96
CA GLU A 529 -10.14 4.13 11.54
C GLU A 529 -11.19 5.12 12.05
N ARG A 530 -12.38 5.18 11.44
CA ARG A 530 -13.50 5.96 11.98
C ARG A 530 -13.99 5.39 13.30
N GLN A 531 -14.11 4.07 13.43
CA GLN A 531 -14.44 3.42 14.70
C GLN A 531 -13.41 3.79 15.78
N ARG A 532 -12.12 3.67 15.44
CA ARG A 532 -11.02 4.06 16.34
C ARG A 532 -11.09 5.53 16.73
N ALA A 533 -11.38 6.42 15.78
CA ALA A 533 -11.53 7.86 16.04
C ALA A 533 -12.70 8.16 16.98
N LEU A 534 -13.88 7.53 16.78
CA LEU A 534 -15.03 7.70 17.68
C LEU A 534 -14.68 7.27 19.11
N ASN A 535 -14.02 6.12 19.27
CA ASN A 535 -13.55 5.62 20.57
C ASN A 535 -12.55 6.60 21.21
N SER A 536 -11.54 7.04 20.45
CA SER A 536 -10.51 7.97 20.96
C SER A 536 -11.10 9.33 21.36
N LEU A 537 -12.19 9.77 20.72
CA LEU A 537 -12.87 11.02 21.03
C LEU A 537 -13.97 10.86 22.10
N GLY A 538 -14.21 9.64 22.60
CA GLY A 538 -15.31 9.36 23.53
C GLY A 538 -16.70 9.66 22.95
N LYS A 539 -16.84 9.63 21.62
CA LYS A 539 -18.12 9.87 20.94
C LYS A 539 -18.91 8.57 20.85
N ALA A 540 -20.23 8.67 20.98
CA ALA A 540 -21.12 7.53 20.80
C ALA A 540 -20.94 6.94 19.39
N PHE A 541 -20.93 5.60 19.33
CA PHE A 541 -20.89 4.90 18.06
C PHE A 541 -22.10 5.26 17.19
N SER A 542 -21.84 5.52 15.91
CA SER A 542 -22.88 5.71 14.91
C SER A 542 -22.43 5.10 13.59
N PRO A 543 -23.25 4.26 12.92
CA PRO A 543 -22.90 3.72 11.62
C PRO A 543 -22.95 4.81 10.54
N VAL A 544 -22.11 4.67 9.52
CA VAL A 544 -22.13 5.53 8.32
C VAL A 544 -23.17 5.03 7.34
N TYR A 545 -23.86 5.94 6.64
CA TYR A 545 -24.73 5.56 5.53
C TYR A 545 -23.88 5.20 4.31
N LEU A 546 -23.98 3.97 3.82
CA LEU A 546 -23.33 3.55 2.58
C LEU A 546 -24.35 3.53 1.44
N ILE A 547 -24.10 4.35 0.42
CA ILE A 547 -24.86 4.40 -0.83
C ILE A 547 -23.94 3.87 -1.93
N ALA A 548 -24.23 2.67 -2.44
CA ALA A 548 -23.35 1.98 -3.35
C ALA A 548 -24.11 0.89 -4.14
N PRO A 549 -23.58 0.44 -5.30
CA PRO A 549 -24.13 -0.70 -6.03
C PRO A 549 -24.28 -1.92 -5.11
N VAL A 550 -25.38 -2.66 -5.25
CA VAL A 550 -25.71 -3.82 -4.40
C VAL A 550 -24.59 -4.86 -4.35
N GLN A 551 -23.84 -5.01 -5.44
CA GLN A 551 -22.73 -5.94 -5.57
C GLN A 551 -21.60 -5.66 -4.56
N ILE A 552 -21.46 -4.43 -4.05
CA ILE A 552 -20.44 -4.11 -3.05
C ILE A 552 -20.65 -4.92 -1.77
N MET A 553 -21.92 -5.23 -1.44
CA MET A 553 -22.23 -5.97 -0.23
C MET A 553 -21.75 -7.43 -0.31
N THR A 554 -21.66 -8.02 -1.50
CA THR A 554 -21.02 -9.34 -1.68
C THR A 554 -19.58 -9.30 -1.22
N TRP A 555 -18.81 -8.30 -1.67
CA TRP A 555 -17.43 -8.07 -1.25
C TRP A 555 -17.32 -7.80 0.25
N LEU A 556 -18.13 -6.87 0.78
CA LEU A 556 -18.06 -6.49 2.19
C LEU A 556 -18.46 -7.63 3.14
N ASN A 557 -19.45 -8.45 2.77
CA ASN A 557 -19.84 -9.64 3.53
C ASN A 557 -18.71 -10.68 3.53
N GLN A 558 -18.14 -11.00 2.36
CA GLN A 558 -17.02 -11.94 2.29
C GLN A 558 -15.81 -11.48 3.10
N TYR A 559 -15.48 -10.18 3.05
CA TYR A 559 -14.43 -9.62 3.91
C TYR A 559 -14.80 -9.70 5.39
N HIS A 560 -16.05 -9.37 5.76
CA HIS A 560 -16.54 -9.46 7.13
C HIS A 560 -16.42 -10.87 7.73
N ASP A 561 -16.89 -11.86 6.98
CA ASP A 561 -17.01 -13.25 7.41
C ASP A 561 -15.66 -13.97 7.46
N HIS A 562 -14.65 -13.47 6.77
CA HIS A 562 -13.37 -14.17 6.60
C HIS A 562 -12.15 -13.38 7.10
N CYS A 563 -12.23 -12.05 7.19
CA CYS A 563 -11.08 -11.22 7.58
C CYS A 563 -11.39 -10.40 8.84
N GLN A 564 -12.15 -9.30 8.73
CA GLN A 564 -12.45 -8.44 9.88
C GLN A 564 -13.88 -7.90 9.95
N GLN A 565 -14.43 -7.77 11.16
CA GLN A 565 -15.78 -7.22 11.36
C GLN A 565 -15.86 -5.74 10.97
N ILE A 566 -16.61 -5.47 9.91
CA ILE A 566 -16.87 -4.10 9.43
C ILE A 566 -18.35 -3.73 9.28
N LEU A 567 -19.27 -4.70 9.25
CA LEU A 567 -20.65 -4.44 8.81
C LEU A 567 -21.47 -3.68 9.84
N SER A 568 -21.16 -3.82 11.14
CA SER A 568 -21.79 -3.01 12.19
C SER A 568 -21.60 -1.52 11.98
N GLN A 569 -20.53 -1.13 11.28
CA GLN A 569 -20.16 0.25 10.99
C GLN A 569 -20.97 0.88 9.85
N ILE A 570 -21.79 0.08 9.16
CA ILE A 570 -22.48 0.48 7.94
C ILE A 570 -23.99 0.38 8.15
N LYS A 571 -24.70 1.44 7.81
CA LYS A 571 -26.13 1.42 7.55
C LYS A 571 -26.34 1.43 6.03
N TYR A 572 -26.60 0.26 5.46
CA TYR A 572 -26.78 0.10 4.03
C TYR A 572 -28.21 0.43 3.62
N GLU A 573 -28.41 1.45 2.80
CA GLU A 573 -29.74 1.86 2.34
C GLU A 573 -30.11 1.13 1.04
N ARG A 574 -30.99 0.12 1.14
CA ARG A 574 -31.48 -0.71 0.01
C ARG A 574 -32.47 -0.01 -0.93
N LYS A 575 -32.93 1.21 -0.62
CA LYS A 575 -33.99 1.89 -1.39
C LYS A 575 -33.61 2.20 -2.84
N ILE A 576 -32.38 1.96 -3.24
CA ILE A 576 -31.92 2.06 -4.63
C ILE A 576 -31.74 0.65 -5.19
N THR A 577 -32.84 -0.02 -5.53
CA THR A 577 -32.79 -1.25 -6.35
C THR A 577 -32.70 -0.82 -7.81
N LEU A 578 -31.49 -0.71 -8.36
CA LEU A 578 -31.29 -0.26 -9.75
C LEU A 578 -30.30 -1.15 -10.50
N TYR A 579 -30.70 -1.56 -11.71
CA TYR A 579 -30.01 -2.47 -12.63
C TYR A 579 -28.92 -1.80 -13.47
N LEU A 580 -28.19 -0.82 -12.92
CA LEU A 580 -27.15 -0.08 -13.65
C LEU A 580 -25.78 -0.27 -12.98
N TYR A 581 -24.74 -0.46 -13.80
CA TYR A 581 -23.37 -0.77 -13.38
C TYR A 581 -22.57 0.48 -12.92
N LEU A 582 -23.11 1.68 -13.12
CA LEU A 582 -22.46 2.96 -12.82
C LEU A 582 -23.49 3.96 -12.28
N PHE A 583 -23.12 4.69 -11.23
CA PHE A 583 -24.01 5.64 -10.55
C PHE A 583 -23.49 7.07 -10.59
N LEU A 584 -24.42 7.97 -10.93
CA LEU A 584 -24.27 9.41 -10.83
C LEU A 584 -24.76 9.87 -9.45
N PHE A 585 -24.15 10.90 -8.90
CA PHE A 585 -24.57 11.49 -7.63
C PHE A 585 -24.97 12.95 -7.80
N LEU A 586 -26.14 13.31 -7.26
CA LEU A 586 -26.62 14.68 -7.15
C LEU A 586 -26.95 14.98 -5.68
N LEU A 587 -26.32 16.01 -5.13
CA LEU A 587 -26.66 16.59 -3.84
C LEU A 587 -27.26 17.97 -4.05
N THR A 588 -28.52 18.14 -3.67
CA THR A 588 -29.19 19.44 -3.56
C THR A 588 -29.25 19.83 -2.09
N HIS A 589 -28.59 20.93 -1.73
CA HIS A 589 -28.63 21.43 -0.35
C HIS A 589 -29.84 22.35 -0.13
N GLN A 590 -30.31 22.46 1.11
CA GLN A 590 -31.46 23.29 1.47
C GLN A 590 -31.26 24.79 1.16
N SER A 591 -30.00 25.25 1.08
CA SER A 591 -29.66 26.63 0.66
C SER A 591 -29.62 26.82 -0.87
N GLY A 592 -29.93 25.78 -1.65
CA GLY A 592 -30.13 25.87 -3.10
C GLY A 592 -28.93 25.49 -3.97
N TRP A 593 -27.73 25.31 -3.41
CA TRP A 593 -26.59 24.85 -4.21
C TRP A 593 -26.72 23.37 -4.57
N GLN A 594 -26.18 23.01 -5.73
CA GLN A 594 -26.22 21.66 -6.28
C GLN A 594 -24.81 21.18 -6.66
N LEU A 595 -24.47 19.98 -6.19
CA LEU A 595 -23.24 19.28 -6.53
C LEU A 595 -23.57 18.02 -7.33
N VAL A 596 -22.98 17.87 -8.51
CA VAL A 596 -23.07 16.68 -9.36
C VAL A 596 -21.71 16.00 -9.42
N PHE A 597 -21.68 14.68 -9.24
CA PHE A 597 -20.49 13.85 -9.40
C PHE A 597 -20.76 12.72 -10.38
N SER A 598 -19.90 12.60 -11.40
CA SER A 598 -20.15 11.70 -12.53
C SER A 598 -19.84 10.22 -12.27
N GLY A 599 -18.91 9.91 -11.36
CA GLY A 599 -18.20 8.63 -11.44
C GLY A 599 -17.48 8.47 -12.79
N ASP A 600 -17.18 7.24 -13.18
CA ASP A 600 -16.53 6.90 -14.45
C ASP A 600 -17.54 6.68 -15.57
N THR A 601 -17.69 7.63 -16.48
CA THR A 601 -18.76 7.62 -17.48
C THR A 601 -18.27 8.04 -18.85
N MET A 602 -18.85 7.42 -19.88
CA MET A 602 -18.91 8.03 -21.21
C MET A 602 -19.78 9.29 -21.17
N PRO A 603 -19.60 10.24 -22.11
CA PRO A 603 -20.44 11.42 -22.22
C PRO A 603 -21.90 11.01 -22.40
N CYS A 604 -22.76 11.44 -21.47
CA CYS A 604 -24.13 10.94 -21.37
C CYS A 604 -25.11 12.07 -21.03
N ASP A 605 -26.19 12.18 -21.80
CA ASP A 605 -27.22 13.20 -21.60
C ASP A 605 -28.01 12.99 -20.30
N ALA A 606 -27.97 11.79 -19.70
CA ALA A 606 -28.55 11.56 -18.37
C ALA A 606 -27.86 12.43 -17.29
N VAL A 607 -26.54 12.63 -17.42
CA VAL A 607 -25.76 13.52 -16.53
C VAL A 607 -26.29 14.95 -16.65
N VAL A 608 -26.42 15.42 -17.90
CA VAL A 608 -26.95 16.75 -18.24
C VAL A 608 -28.36 16.96 -17.68
N ASN A 609 -29.26 16.00 -17.89
CA ASN A 609 -30.65 16.11 -17.48
C ASN A 609 -30.82 16.08 -15.95
N MET A 610 -30.06 15.24 -15.26
CA MET A 610 -30.09 15.14 -13.80
C MET A 610 -29.50 16.39 -13.13
N GLY A 611 -28.42 16.92 -13.67
CA GLY A 611 -27.64 18.01 -13.09
C GLY A 611 -27.97 19.41 -13.61
N LYS A 612 -29.09 19.60 -14.32
CA LYS A 612 -29.37 20.86 -15.03
C LYS A 612 -29.27 22.08 -14.10
N ASN A 613 -28.45 23.06 -14.49
CA ASN A 613 -28.12 24.26 -13.72
C ASN A 613 -27.36 24.00 -12.40
N ALA A 614 -26.62 22.89 -12.30
CA ALA A 614 -25.83 22.59 -11.10
C ALA A 614 -24.81 23.69 -10.79
N THR A 615 -24.60 23.95 -9.50
CA THR A 615 -23.58 24.89 -9.04
C THR A 615 -22.17 24.35 -9.32
N LEU A 616 -21.94 23.07 -9.07
CA LEU A 616 -20.66 22.42 -9.32
C LEU A 616 -20.86 21.04 -9.94
N LEU A 617 -20.25 20.81 -11.09
CA LEU A 617 -20.07 19.50 -11.69
C LEU A 617 -18.64 19.03 -11.44
N ILE A 618 -18.47 17.88 -10.81
CA ILE A 618 -17.20 17.14 -10.79
C ILE A 618 -17.33 16.00 -11.81
N HIS A 619 -16.60 16.10 -12.91
CA HIS A 619 -16.68 15.15 -14.02
C HIS A 619 -15.35 14.44 -14.24
N GLU A 620 -15.39 13.14 -14.53
CA GLU A 620 -14.21 12.40 -14.97
C GLU A 620 -13.68 12.91 -16.32
N ALA A 621 -12.37 12.94 -16.46
CA ALA A 621 -11.68 13.32 -17.67
C ALA A 621 -10.44 12.42 -17.83
N THR A 622 -10.68 11.11 -17.89
CA THR A 622 -9.60 10.12 -17.77
C THR A 622 -8.62 10.20 -18.94
N LEU A 623 -9.09 10.42 -20.17
CA LEU A 623 -8.21 10.46 -21.36
C LEU A 623 -8.02 11.88 -21.92
N GLU A 624 -6.89 12.06 -22.61
CA GLU A 624 -6.59 13.29 -23.37
C GLU A 624 -7.43 13.34 -24.66
N ASP A 625 -7.66 14.53 -25.20
CA ASP A 625 -8.30 14.69 -26.50
C ASP A 625 -7.43 14.06 -27.61
N GLY A 626 -8.06 13.47 -28.63
CA GLY A 626 -7.40 12.62 -29.64
C GLY A 626 -7.31 11.14 -29.25
N MET A 627 -7.82 10.75 -28.07
CA MET A 627 -7.94 9.37 -27.60
C MET A 627 -9.39 8.89 -27.50
N GLU A 628 -10.31 9.45 -28.30
CA GLU A 628 -11.74 9.21 -28.19
C GLU A 628 -12.12 7.74 -28.39
N GLU A 629 -11.42 7.02 -29.28
CA GLU A 629 -11.64 5.58 -29.50
C GLU A 629 -11.26 4.77 -28.26
N GLU A 630 -10.06 5.01 -27.69
CA GLU A 630 -9.63 4.36 -26.43
C GLU A 630 -10.54 4.74 -25.25
N ALA A 631 -11.04 5.98 -25.23
CA ALA A 631 -12.00 6.45 -24.23
C ALA A 631 -13.30 5.65 -24.34
N CYS A 632 -13.82 5.47 -25.56
CA CYS A 632 -15.00 4.66 -25.83
C CYS A 632 -14.82 3.19 -25.44
N GLU A 633 -13.70 2.58 -25.81
CA GLU A 633 -13.39 1.18 -25.48
C GLU A 633 -13.31 0.96 -23.97
N LYS A 634 -12.68 1.90 -23.25
CA LYS A 634 -12.53 1.83 -21.79
C LYS A 634 -13.68 2.45 -21.02
N ARG A 635 -14.69 2.98 -21.72
CA ARG A 635 -15.91 3.60 -21.17
C ARG A 635 -15.64 4.84 -20.31
N HIS A 636 -14.69 5.67 -20.73
CA HIS A 636 -14.32 6.93 -20.09
C HIS A 636 -14.54 8.15 -20.98
N SER A 637 -14.45 9.34 -20.41
CA SER A 637 -14.51 10.60 -21.15
C SER A 637 -13.13 11.16 -21.47
N THR A 638 -13.02 11.83 -22.62
CA THR A 638 -11.92 12.76 -22.90
C THR A 638 -12.17 14.10 -22.20
N THR A 639 -11.13 14.95 -22.16
CA THR A 639 -11.19 16.28 -21.53
C THR A 639 -12.27 17.17 -22.15
N SER A 640 -12.28 17.31 -23.48
CA SER A 640 -13.26 18.16 -24.18
C SER A 640 -14.67 17.59 -24.08
N GLN A 641 -14.84 16.27 -24.07
CA GLN A 641 -16.14 15.65 -23.88
C GLN A 641 -16.72 15.95 -22.48
N ALA A 642 -15.91 15.84 -21.42
CA ALA A 642 -16.31 16.16 -20.05
C ALA A 642 -16.73 17.64 -19.89
N ILE A 643 -15.94 18.56 -20.47
CA ILE A 643 -16.29 19.99 -20.52
C ILE A 643 -17.60 20.19 -21.27
N GLY A 644 -17.78 19.53 -22.42
CA GLY A 644 -19.00 19.59 -23.23
C GLY A 644 -20.25 19.18 -22.46
N ILE A 645 -20.18 18.13 -21.63
CA ILE A 645 -21.28 17.72 -20.74
C ILE A 645 -21.61 18.82 -19.74
N GLY A 646 -20.60 19.40 -19.08
CA GLY A 646 -20.83 20.49 -18.13
C GLY A 646 -21.43 21.76 -18.76
N MET A 647 -21.02 22.08 -20.00
CA MET A 647 -21.59 23.20 -20.74
C MET A 647 -23.05 22.94 -21.13
N LYS A 648 -23.37 21.74 -21.63
CA LYS A 648 -24.75 21.32 -21.94
C LYS A 648 -25.64 21.30 -20.69
N MET A 649 -25.09 20.91 -19.54
CA MET A 649 -25.74 20.96 -18.23
C MET A 649 -26.07 22.38 -17.76
N ASN A 650 -25.45 23.39 -18.38
CA ASN A 650 -25.42 24.76 -17.88
C ASN A 650 -24.87 24.82 -16.44
N ALA A 651 -23.84 24.03 -16.15
CA ALA A 651 -23.17 24.06 -14.85
C ALA A 651 -22.52 25.44 -14.63
N GLU A 652 -22.57 25.93 -13.39
CA GLU A 652 -21.90 27.18 -13.02
C GLU A 652 -20.37 26.99 -13.03
N PHE A 653 -19.90 25.89 -12.42
CA PHE A 653 -18.50 25.46 -12.43
C PHE A 653 -18.36 23.98 -12.78
N ILE A 654 -17.27 23.66 -13.47
CA ILE A 654 -16.90 22.31 -13.89
C ILE A 654 -15.51 22.02 -13.34
N VAL A 655 -15.34 20.96 -12.56
CA VAL A 655 -14.03 20.48 -12.11
C VAL A 655 -13.78 19.13 -12.74
N LEU A 656 -12.73 19.07 -13.55
CA LEU A 656 -12.23 17.85 -14.16
C LEU A 656 -11.48 17.04 -13.11
N ASN A 657 -11.75 15.74 -13.08
CA ASN A 657 -11.19 14.81 -12.11
C ASN A 657 -10.84 13.46 -12.76
N HIS A 658 -10.29 12.52 -11.98
CA HIS A 658 -10.08 11.13 -12.38
C HIS A 658 -9.17 10.96 -13.61
N PHE A 659 -7.99 11.59 -13.57
CA PHE A 659 -7.06 11.63 -14.70
C PHE A 659 -6.26 10.34 -14.86
N SER A 660 -6.06 9.89 -16.10
CA SER A 660 -5.13 8.81 -16.39
C SER A 660 -3.71 9.20 -15.99
N GLN A 661 -3.09 8.39 -15.16
CA GLN A 661 -1.76 8.66 -14.63
C GLN A 661 -0.64 8.19 -15.57
N ARG A 662 -1.02 7.58 -16.72
CA ARG A 662 -0.10 7.24 -17.81
C ARG A 662 0.41 8.50 -18.51
N TYR A 663 -0.39 9.56 -18.49
CA TYR A 663 -0.13 10.84 -19.14
C TYR A 663 -0.01 11.93 -18.06
N ALA A 664 1.17 12.06 -17.47
CA ALA A 664 1.43 13.02 -16.39
C ALA A 664 1.55 14.47 -16.91
N LYS A 665 0.59 14.92 -17.71
CA LYS A 665 0.47 16.29 -18.21
C LYS A 665 -0.74 16.95 -17.58
N ILE A 666 -0.65 18.27 -17.40
CA ILE A 666 -1.83 19.07 -17.10
C ILE A 666 -2.66 19.09 -18.39
N PRO A 667 -3.94 18.66 -18.36
CA PRO A 667 -4.82 18.76 -19.52
C PRO A 667 -4.80 20.19 -20.06
N LEU A 668 -4.59 20.32 -21.37
CA LEU A 668 -4.70 21.59 -22.07
C LEU A 668 -6.05 21.61 -22.77
N PHE A 669 -6.84 22.65 -22.51
CA PHE A 669 -8.13 22.89 -23.16
C PHE A 669 -8.17 24.31 -23.73
N SER A 670 -9.07 24.57 -24.68
CA SER A 670 -9.12 25.87 -25.37
C SER A 670 -9.43 27.03 -24.43
N ASP A 671 -8.97 28.23 -24.81
CA ASP A 671 -9.20 29.44 -24.03
C ASP A 671 -10.71 29.79 -23.91
N ASP A 672 -11.55 29.24 -24.79
CA ASP A 672 -13.01 29.40 -24.77
C ASP A 672 -13.67 28.86 -23.48
N PHE A 673 -12.99 27.99 -22.75
CA PHE A 673 -13.54 27.30 -21.56
C PHE A 673 -13.03 27.86 -20.21
N ASN A 674 -12.10 28.83 -20.23
CA ASN A 674 -11.28 29.19 -19.06
C ASN A 674 -12.02 29.80 -17.85
N GLY A 675 -13.24 30.32 -18.03
CA GLY A 675 -13.95 31.03 -16.95
C GLY A 675 -14.67 30.13 -15.93
N LYS A 676 -14.96 28.87 -16.29
CA LYS A 676 -15.80 27.95 -15.49
C LYS A 676 -15.14 26.61 -15.18
N VAL A 677 -14.02 26.29 -15.82
CA VAL A 677 -13.40 24.97 -15.77
C VAL A 677 -12.17 24.98 -14.85
N GLY A 678 -12.12 24.04 -13.90
CA GLY A 678 -11.00 23.77 -13.02
C GLY A 678 -10.46 22.35 -13.21
N ILE A 679 -9.20 22.14 -12.81
CA ILE A 679 -8.53 20.83 -12.80
C ILE A 679 -8.29 20.46 -11.34
N SER A 680 -8.74 19.28 -10.91
CA SER A 680 -8.49 18.80 -9.55
C SER A 680 -7.02 18.39 -9.37
N PHE A 681 -6.52 18.54 -8.14
CA PHE A 681 -5.27 17.95 -7.67
C PHE A 681 -5.52 17.33 -6.30
N ASP A 682 -4.72 16.33 -5.93
CA ASP A 682 -4.74 15.80 -4.57
C ASP A 682 -4.53 16.93 -3.56
N HIS A 683 -5.29 16.90 -2.47
CA HIS A 683 -5.35 17.90 -1.40
C HIS A 683 -5.80 19.31 -1.84
N MET A 684 -6.31 19.47 -3.06
CA MET A 684 -7.02 20.67 -3.47
C MET A 684 -8.31 20.79 -2.65
N ARG A 685 -8.59 21.99 -2.13
CA ARG A 685 -9.87 22.31 -1.51
C ARG A 685 -10.54 23.50 -2.18
N VAL A 686 -11.84 23.43 -2.37
CA VAL A 686 -12.67 24.50 -2.95
C VAL A 686 -13.91 24.72 -2.10
N ARG A 687 -14.45 25.94 -2.12
CA ARG A 687 -15.66 26.31 -1.36
C ARG A 687 -16.72 26.86 -2.29
N ILE A 688 -17.98 26.55 -2.02
CA ILE A 688 -19.12 27.18 -2.67
C ILE A 688 -19.58 28.32 -1.75
N LEU A 689 -19.57 29.56 -2.25
CA LEU A 689 -19.94 30.73 -1.45
C LEU A 689 -21.44 31.05 -1.63
N SER A 690 -22.20 31.12 -0.54
CA SER A 690 -23.60 31.55 -0.57
C SER A 690 -23.69 33.07 -0.72
N ASN A 691 -23.82 33.56 -1.97
CA ASN A 691 -24.59 34.74 -2.41
C ASN A 691 -23.88 35.50 -3.55
N ASN A 692 -24.54 35.57 -4.71
CA ASN A 692 -24.66 36.71 -5.66
C ASN A 692 -23.48 37.65 -5.93
N ARG A 693 -22.25 37.27 -5.59
CA ARG A 693 -21.02 37.90 -6.01
C ARG A 693 -20.13 36.79 -6.49
N LYS A 694 -19.88 36.82 -7.80
CA LYS A 694 -18.82 36.12 -8.53
C LYS A 694 -17.84 35.44 -7.58
N LEU A 695 -17.63 34.14 -7.73
CA LEU A 695 -16.42 33.50 -7.24
C LEU A 695 -15.26 34.46 -7.55
N THR A 696 -14.61 34.98 -6.51
CA THR A 696 -13.46 35.86 -6.69
C THR A 696 -12.29 35.00 -7.15
N THR A 697 -12.33 34.54 -8.41
CA THR A 697 -11.13 34.60 -9.21
C THR A 697 -10.92 36.10 -9.44
N ASN A 698 -10.00 36.72 -8.71
CA ASN A 698 -9.55 38.06 -9.06
C ASN A 698 -9.10 38.00 -10.54
N SER A 699 -9.96 38.53 -11.41
CA SER A 699 -9.83 38.55 -12.87
C SER A 699 -8.62 39.34 -13.36
N SER A 700 -7.78 39.84 -12.47
CA SER A 700 -6.58 40.63 -12.76
C SER A 700 -5.28 39.82 -12.78
N TYR A 701 -5.31 38.50 -12.55
CA TYR A 701 -4.08 37.67 -12.47
C TYR A 701 -3.99 36.52 -13.50
N LEU A 702 -4.86 36.51 -14.52
CA LEU A 702 -4.85 35.50 -15.60
C LEU A 702 -4.45 36.02 -16.98
N SER A 703 -3.97 37.26 -17.10
CA SER A 703 -3.22 37.73 -18.28
C SER A 703 -1.78 37.24 -18.26
#